data_AF-A0AA97HKE6-F1
#
_entry.id   AF-A0AA97HKE6-F1
#
_cell.length_a   1.000
_cell.length_b   1.000
_cell.length_c   1.000
_cell.angle_alpha   90.00
_cell.angle_beta   90.00
_cell.angle_gamma   90.00
#
_symmetry.space_group_name_H-M   'P 1'
#
loop_
_entity.id
_entity.type
_entity.pdbx_description
1 polymer ?
#
loop_
_entity_poly.entity_id
_entity_poly.type
_entity_poly.pdbx_seq_one_letter_code
_entity_poly.pdbx_strand_id
1 'polypeptide(L)'
;MSTTIRHNSRSQPQPLRRAPNLLKYVQDVGQVSAAALLGTTMIASSVLAGGLVGLAISFRNLPDVRVLRNYVPSETSYIYDINGTLLFSLHDEANREVVDTDEMSPHLKRAVLAIEDSYFYSHNGINPSSVGRALLANAEAGSTVEGGSTITMQLVKNLFLTPERAISRKVAEAVLALRLEQIFSKDEILEMYLNQVYWGHNNYGVETAAQSYFNKSASDLNLPEAAMMAGLIQAPESYSPFHNYQSTKQRQAVVLNRMRQLGWITPEEEVAAREAPLLIGEVKSFRSSISPYITEAAVQELKQRFGNEAVVKGGMRVQTTVDLGMQQMAEATVQRHNARIRNIADQMALVSIDPRTHFVKAMVGGVDYQKSQFNRAIQAYRQPGSAFKPFVYYAAFATGRYTPSSSIADTPVSYPDGYRYYSPRNYDGGFMGNIPIRTALEVSRNVPAVKLGQAVGVNQIIELCRTLGINSPMQPVTSLPLGAVDLTPMEMAGAYATFASNGWHSEPTFIVQVTDSSGNVLLDNTPRPQLVLDPWAAASLTDVLQGVIARGTGTAAQIGRPAAGKTGTTDSQRDVWFVGYVPQLSTAVWIGNDNYTPMRAGATGGTYAAPVWKEFMQQALANEPVENFRRPSEFVQP
;
A
#
# COMPACT_ATOMS: atom_id res chain seq x y z
N MET A 1 -43.62 39.67 -103.73
CA MET A 1 -44.84 39.38 -102.96
C MET A 1 -44.78 37.94 -102.50
N SER A 2 -45.42 37.64 -101.37
CA SER A 2 -45.55 36.30 -100.81
C SER A 2 -45.76 35.18 -101.84
N THR A 3 -45.37 33.99 -101.38
CA THR A 3 -45.99 32.68 -101.63
C THR A 3 -45.60 31.89 -102.88
N THR A 4 -45.14 30.65 -102.58
CA THR A 4 -45.34 29.38 -103.29
C THR A 4 -44.76 29.21 -104.70
N ILE A 5 -43.98 28.14 -104.92
CA ILE A 5 -44.39 26.86 -105.55
C ILE A 5 -43.13 26.00 -105.78
N ARG A 6 -43.28 24.68 -105.53
CA ARG A 6 -42.60 23.47 -106.07
C ARG A 6 -41.38 23.66 -106.99
N HIS A 7 -40.34 22.81 -106.86
CA HIS A 7 -40.24 21.50 -107.55
C HIS A 7 -38.83 20.87 -107.43
N ASN A 8 -38.82 19.54 -107.27
CA ASN A 8 -38.00 18.51 -107.94
C ASN A 8 -36.47 18.64 -108.13
N SER A 9 -35.81 17.72 -107.40
CA SER A 9 -34.91 16.66 -107.89
C SER A 9 -33.57 17.01 -108.56
N ARG A 10 -32.48 16.58 -107.90
CA ARG A 10 -31.45 15.74 -108.53
C ARG A 10 -30.75 14.87 -107.47
N SER A 11 -30.54 13.63 -107.86
CA SER A 11 -30.00 12.49 -107.12
C SER A 11 -28.48 12.58 -106.91
N GLN A 12 -28.02 12.22 -105.70
CA GLN A 12 -26.67 11.71 -105.44
C GLN A 12 -26.79 10.40 -104.63
N PRO A 13 -25.97 9.37 -104.91
CA PRO A 13 -26.10 8.07 -104.27
C PRO A 13 -25.67 8.14 -102.79
N GLN A 14 -26.50 7.60 -101.90
CA GLN A 14 -26.09 7.33 -100.51
C GLN A 14 -25.00 6.25 -100.51
N PRO A 15 -23.93 6.39 -99.72
CA PRO A 15 -23.00 5.28 -99.50
C PRO A 15 -23.75 4.15 -98.79
N LEU A 16 -23.64 2.95 -99.34
CA LEU A 16 -24.14 1.71 -98.74
C LEU A 16 -23.71 1.65 -97.27
N ARG A 17 -24.67 1.74 -96.35
CA ARG A 17 -24.48 1.37 -94.94
C ARG A 17 -24.07 -0.10 -94.92
N ARG A 18 -22.79 -0.39 -94.70
CA ARG A 18 -22.36 -1.74 -94.27
C ARG A 18 -23.14 -2.05 -92.99
N ALA A 19 -23.92 -3.13 -93.01
CA ALA A 19 -24.52 -3.67 -91.80
C ALA A 19 -23.40 -3.82 -90.74
N PRO A 20 -23.60 -3.38 -89.48
CA PRO A 20 -22.65 -3.73 -88.45
C PRO A 20 -22.57 -5.26 -88.42
N ASN A 21 -21.36 -5.80 -88.61
CA ASN A 21 -21.12 -7.23 -88.50
C ASN A 21 -21.56 -7.63 -87.09
N LEU A 22 -22.75 -8.23 -86.98
CA LEU A 22 -23.33 -8.68 -85.70
C LEU A 22 -22.33 -9.58 -84.96
N LEU A 23 -21.58 -10.37 -85.72
CA LEU A 23 -20.49 -11.23 -85.29
C LEU A 23 -19.32 -10.44 -84.65
N LYS A 24 -18.98 -9.27 -85.19
CA LYS A 24 -17.92 -8.40 -84.66
C LYS A 24 -18.39 -7.64 -83.42
N TYR A 25 -19.65 -7.19 -83.38
CA TYR A 25 -20.24 -6.59 -82.19
C TYR A 25 -20.37 -7.59 -81.02
N VAL A 26 -20.82 -8.82 -81.29
CA VAL A 26 -20.87 -9.89 -80.28
C VAL A 26 -19.47 -10.29 -79.80
N GLN A 27 -18.47 -10.31 -80.69
CA GLN A 27 -17.06 -10.53 -80.31
C GLN A 27 -16.51 -9.39 -79.45
N ASP A 28 -16.75 -8.12 -79.82
CA ASP A 28 -16.26 -6.96 -79.09
C ASP A 28 -16.94 -6.86 -77.70
N VAL A 29 -18.26 -7.07 -77.61
CA VAL A 29 -18.99 -7.12 -76.32
C VAL A 29 -18.55 -8.32 -75.47
N GLY A 30 -18.32 -9.48 -76.09
CA GLY A 30 -17.79 -10.67 -75.43
C GLY A 30 -16.38 -10.46 -74.89
N GLN A 31 -15.50 -9.79 -75.62
CA GLN A 31 -14.15 -9.45 -75.17
C GLN A 31 -14.15 -8.42 -74.04
N VAL A 32 -14.97 -7.37 -74.11
CA VAL A 32 -15.08 -6.38 -73.03
C VAL A 32 -15.68 -7.00 -71.77
N SER A 33 -16.67 -7.87 -71.92
CA SER A 33 -17.29 -8.60 -70.81
C SER A 33 -16.32 -9.59 -70.18
N ALA A 34 -15.56 -10.34 -70.98
CA ALA A 34 -14.52 -11.25 -70.50
C ALA A 34 -13.38 -10.50 -69.80
N ALA A 35 -12.94 -9.35 -70.34
CA ALA A 35 -11.93 -8.50 -69.71
C ALA A 35 -12.42 -7.89 -68.39
N ALA A 36 -13.69 -7.47 -68.31
CA ALA A 36 -14.30 -6.99 -67.08
C ALA A 36 -14.46 -8.11 -66.04
N LEU A 37 -14.83 -9.32 -66.47
CA LEU A 37 -14.94 -10.49 -65.59
C LEU A 37 -13.57 -10.93 -65.06
N LEU A 38 -12.54 -10.93 -65.92
CA LEU A 38 -11.15 -11.18 -65.55
C LEU A 38 -10.61 -10.09 -64.61
N GLY A 39 -10.89 -8.82 -64.91
CA GLY A 39 -10.52 -7.71 -64.05
C GLY A 39 -11.14 -7.80 -62.66
N THR A 40 -12.45 -8.09 -62.57
CA THR A 40 -13.15 -8.24 -61.29
C THR A 40 -12.69 -9.48 -60.52
N THR A 41 -12.46 -10.62 -61.18
CA THR A 41 -11.91 -11.81 -60.52
C THR A 41 -10.46 -11.63 -60.06
N MET A 42 -9.61 -10.93 -60.83
CA MET A 42 -8.25 -10.59 -60.41
C MET A 42 -8.23 -9.62 -59.23
N ILE A 43 -9.11 -8.61 -59.23
CA ILE A 43 -9.26 -7.70 -58.07
C ILE A 43 -9.78 -8.46 -56.85
N ALA A 44 -10.80 -9.32 -57.01
CA ALA A 44 -11.33 -10.11 -55.91
C ALA A 44 -10.28 -11.09 -55.33
N SER A 45 -9.51 -11.76 -56.18
CA SER A 45 -8.45 -12.68 -55.77
C SER A 45 -7.25 -11.98 -55.15
N SER A 46 -6.87 -10.79 -55.63
CA SER A 46 -5.82 -9.98 -55.01
C SER A 46 -6.25 -9.39 -53.67
N VAL A 47 -7.51 -8.98 -53.53
CA VAL A 47 -8.09 -8.57 -52.23
C VAL A 47 -8.13 -9.76 -51.27
N LEU A 48 -8.52 -10.95 -51.73
CA LEU A 48 -8.51 -12.18 -50.93
C LEU A 48 -7.09 -12.57 -50.52
N ALA A 49 -6.14 -12.61 -51.46
CA ALA A 49 -4.75 -12.97 -51.19
C ALA A 49 -4.06 -11.94 -50.27
N GLY A 50 -4.25 -10.64 -50.54
CA GLY A 50 -3.78 -9.57 -49.68
C GLY A 50 -4.41 -9.61 -48.28
N GLY A 51 -5.70 -9.94 -48.19
CA GLY A 51 -6.41 -10.17 -46.93
C GLY A 51 -5.86 -11.37 -46.15
N LEU A 52 -5.61 -12.50 -46.83
CA LEU A 52 -5.04 -13.70 -46.23
C LEU A 52 -3.58 -13.50 -45.77
N VAL A 53 -2.76 -12.79 -46.55
CA VAL A 53 -1.39 -12.42 -46.15
C VAL A 53 -1.42 -11.44 -44.98
N GLY A 54 -2.32 -10.45 -45.02
CA GLY A 54 -2.53 -9.53 -43.90
C GLY A 54 -2.96 -10.25 -42.62
N LEU A 55 -3.87 -11.22 -42.73
CA LEU A 55 -4.27 -12.10 -41.62
C LEU A 55 -3.11 -12.94 -41.11
N ALA A 56 -2.34 -13.59 -42.01
CA ALA A 56 -1.20 -14.41 -41.63
C ALA A 56 -0.10 -13.61 -40.91
N ILE A 57 0.16 -12.37 -41.34
CA ILE A 57 1.06 -11.44 -40.65
C ILE A 57 0.49 -11.03 -39.29
N SER A 58 -0.82 -10.75 -39.21
CA SER A 58 -1.50 -10.43 -37.95
C SER A 58 -1.46 -11.58 -36.93
N PHE A 59 -1.40 -12.83 -37.39
CA PHE A 59 -1.33 -14.02 -36.53
C PHE A 59 0.08 -14.37 -36.05
N ARG A 60 1.13 -13.82 -36.66
CA ARG A 60 2.52 -14.15 -36.32
C ARG A 60 2.93 -13.71 -34.91
N ASN A 61 2.31 -12.65 -34.38
CA ASN A 61 2.67 -12.02 -33.12
C ASN A 61 1.56 -12.10 -32.06
N LEU A 62 0.60 -13.02 -32.19
CA LEU A 62 -0.45 -13.16 -31.17
C LEU A 62 0.11 -13.79 -29.88
N PRO A 63 -0.26 -13.28 -28.70
CA PRO A 63 0.16 -13.83 -27.42
C PRO A 63 -0.37 -15.25 -27.23
N ASP A 64 0.38 -16.03 -26.45
CA ASP A 64 -0.01 -17.40 -26.09
C ASP A 64 -1.00 -17.36 -24.92
N VAL A 65 -2.23 -17.78 -25.16
CA VAL A 65 -3.29 -17.81 -24.12
C VAL A 65 -3.02 -18.82 -23.01
N ARG A 66 -2.11 -19.80 -23.21
CA ARG A 66 -1.75 -20.79 -22.18
C ARG A 66 -1.09 -20.18 -20.96
N VAL A 67 -0.54 -18.97 -21.08
CA VAL A 67 0.03 -18.23 -19.95
C VAL A 67 -1.01 -17.96 -18.86
N LEU A 68 -2.31 -17.96 -19.20
CA LEU A 68 -3.38 -17.74 -18.23
C LEU A 68 -3.56 -18.88 -17.23
N ARG A 69 -2.98 -20.07 -17.47
CA ARG A 69 -3.05 -21.17 -16.50
C ARG A 69 -2.34 -20.85 -15.18
N ASN A 70 -1.36 -19.95 -15.24
CA ASN A 70 -0.59 -19.47 -14.09
C ASN A 70 -0.75 -17.96 -13.92
N TYR A 71 -1.79 -17.35 -14.52
CA TYR A 71 -2.02 -15.93 -14.41
C TYR A 71 -2.59 -15.61 -13.05
N VAL A 72 -1.85 -14.80 -12.29
CA VAL A 72 -2.33 -14.19 -11.06
C VAL A 72 -2.66 -12.74 -11.40
N PRO A 73 -3.94 -12.34 -11.36
CA PRO A 73 -4.30 -10.96 -11.61
C PRO A 73 -3.72 -10.05 -10.53
N SER A 74 -3.49 -8.77 -10.86
CA SER A 74 -3.15 -7.78 -9.85
C SER A 74 -4.28 -7.70 -8.82
N GLU A 75 -3.95 -7.85 -7.54
CA GLU A 75 -4.88 -7.80 -6.42
C GLU A 75 -4.48 -6.73 -5.41
N THR A 76 -5.49 -6.19 -4.74
CA THR A 76 -5.33 -5.24 -3.63
C THR A 76 -4.69 -5.94 -2.44
N SER A 77 -3.62 -5.35 -1.93
CA SER A 77 -3.02 -5.75 -0.66
C SER A 77 -3.73 -5.05 0.49
N TYR A 78 -4.00 -5.77 1.56
CA TYR A 78 -4.69 -5.27 2.74
C TYR A 78 -3.77 -5.32 3.97
N ILE A 79 -3.74 -4.23 4.73
CA ILE A 79 -2.89 -4.08 5.91
C ILE A 79 -3.80 -3.96 7.14
N TYR A 80 -3.60 -4.84 8.11
CA TYR A 80 -4.42 -4.95 9.31
C TYR A 80 -3.62 -4.61 10.58
N ASP A 81 -4.29 -4.05 11.58
CA ASP A 81 -3.78 -3.95 12.95
C ASP A 81 -3.68 -5.33 13.60
N ILE A 82 -2.94 -5.49 14.69
CA ILE A 82 -2.70 -6.79 15.37
C ILE A 82 -3.96 -7.57 15.74
N ASN A 83 -5.11 -6.91 15.83
CA ASN A 83 -6.40 -7.50 16.18
C ASN A 83 -7.28 -7.82 14.96
N GLY A 84 -6.78 -7.60 13.73
CA GLY A 84 -7.47 -7.88 12.47
C GLY A 84 -8.28 -6.70 11.91
N THR A 85 -8.16 -5.50 12.48
CA THR A 85 -8.82 -4.29 11.96
C THR A 85 -8.10 -3.79 10.71
N LEU A 86 -8.82 -3.62 9.60
CA LEU A 86 -8.24 -3.06 8.37
C LEU A 86 -7.77 -1.61 8.58
N LEU A 87 -6.48 -1.36 8.38
CA LEU A 87 -5.85 -0.04 8.46
C LEU A 87 -5.77 0.65 7.10
N PHE A 88 -5.43 -0.10 6.06
CA PHE A 88 -5.20 0.44 4.72
C PHE A 88 -5.33 -0.63 3.64
N SER A 89 -5.88 -0.23 2.49
CA SER A 89 -5.94 -1.01 1.26
C SER A 89 -4.99 -0.37 0.25
N LEU A 90 -4.05 -1.15 -0.27
CA LEU A 90 -3.00 -0.70 -1.18
C LEU A 90 -3.14 -1.41 -2.52
N HIS A 91 -3.32 -0.64 -3.58
CA HIS A 91 -3.32 -1.09 -4.96
C HIS A 91 -2.76 0.00 -5.86
N ASP A 92 -2.45 -0.38 -7.10
CA ASP A 92 -2.08 0.57 -8.15
C ASP A 92 -3.37 1.18 -8.75
N GLU A 93 -3.56 1.09 -10.06
CA GLU A 93 -4.83 1.48 -10.70
C GLU A 93 -5.98 0.51 -10.39
N ALA A 94 -5.68 -0.77 -10.17
CA ALA A 94 -6.68 -1.82 -10.08
C ALA A 94 -7.00 -2.23 -8.64
N ASN A 95 -8.12 -1.73 -8.10
CA ASN A 95 -8.69 -2.24 -6.86
C ASN A 95 -9.42 -3.57 -7.15
N ARG A 96 -8.79 -4.69 -6.80
CA ARG A 96 -9.30 -6.04 -7.10
C ARG A 96 -9.17 -6.96 -5.90
N GLU A 97 -10.21 -7.74 -5.68
CA GLU A 97 -10.20 -8.93 -4.84
C GLU A 97 -10.79 -10.05 -5.67
N VAL A 98 -10.01 -11.11 -5.86
CA VAL A 98 -10.46 -12.26 -6.65
C VAL A 98 -11.33 -13.14 -5.77
N VAL A 99 -12.50 -13.49 -6.28
CA VAL A 99 -13.42 -14.44 -5.66
C VAL A 99 -13.77 -15.53 -6.66
N ASP A 100 -14.02 -16.73 -6.17
CA ASP A 100 -14.38 -17.85 -7.02
C ASP A 100 -15.82 -17.69 -7.54
N THR A 101 -16.14 -18.38 -8.64
CA THR A 101 -17.46 -18.24 -9.29
C THR A 101 -18.64 -18.63 -8.37
N ASP A 102 -18.42 -19.52 -7.41
CA ASP A 102 -19.42 -19.95 -6.42
C ASP A 102 -19.64 -18.90 -5.30
N GLU A 103 -18.65 -18.05 -5.04
CA GLU A 103 -18.75 -16.87 -4.16
C GLU A 103 -19.43 -15.67 -4.84
N MET A 104 -19.92 -15.84 -6.08
CA MET A 104 -20.66 -14.80 -6.81
C MET A 104 -22.16 -15.09 -6.86
N SER A 105 -22.98 -14.06 -6.62
CA SER A 105 -24.44 -14.14 -6.70
C SER A 105 -24.91 -14.75 -8.05
N PRO A 106 -25.79 -15.76 -8.03
CA PRO A 106 -26.41 -16.29 -9.25
C PRO A 106 -27.19 -15.22 -10.03
N HIS A 107 -27.76 -14.23 -9.35
CA HIS A 107 -28.46 -13.13 -10.01
C HIS A 107 -27.49 -12.28 -10.83
N LEU A 108 -26.29 -12.02 -10.30
CA LEU A 108 -25.27 -11.26 -11.01
C LEU A 108 -24.79 -12.01 -12.25
N LYS A 109 -24.41 -13.28 -12.10
CA LYS A 109 -23.97 -14.11 -13.23
C LYS A 109 -25.01 -14.09 -14.36
N ARG A 110 -26.29 -14.29 -14.02
CA ARG A 110 -27.39 -14.24 -14.99
C ARG A 110 -27.61 -12.84 -15.57
N ALA A 111 -27.51 -11.78 -14.79
CA ALA A 111 -27.69 -10.42 -15.28
C ALA A 111 -26.60 -10.02 -16.29
N VAL A 112 -25.34 -10.34 -15.99
CA VAL A 112 -24.19 -10.09 -16.88
C VAL A 112 -24.34 -10.89 -18.17
N LEU A 113 -24.61 -12.19 -18.06
CA LEU A 113 -24.84 -13.04 -19.24
C LEU A 113 -26.02 -12.52 -20.09
N ALA A 114 -27.10 -12.04 -19.47
CA ALA A 114 -28.28 -11.59 -20.21
C ALA A 114 -27.99 -10.39 -21.13
N ILE A 115 -27.20 -9.43 -20.62
CA ILE A 115 -26.92 -8.18 -21.32
C ILE A 115 -25.66 -8.23 -22.18
N GLU A 116 -24.62 -8.96 -21.76
CA GLU A 116 -23.34 -9.04 -22.49
C GLU A 116 -23.30 -10.21 -23.49
N ASP A 117 -23.80 -11.39 -23.12
CA ASP A 117 -23.67 -12.60 -23.95
C ASP A 117 -24.67 -13.71 -23.58
N SER A 118 -25.93 -13.58 -24.03
CA SER A 118 -27.01 -14.48 -23.60
C SER A 118 -26.88 -15.92 -24.08
N TYR A 119 -25.95 -16.19 -24.99
CA TYR A 119 -25.65 -17.51 -25.55
C TYR A 119 -24.25 -17.99 -25.19
N PHE A 120 -23.63 -17.39 -24.17
CA PHE A 120 -22.26 -17.67 -23.75
C PHE A 120 -21.95 -19.17 -23.68
N TYR A 121 -22.80 -19.96 -23.03
CA TYR A 121 -22.58 -21.40 -22.86
C TYR A 121 -22.79 -22.24 -24.13
N SER A 122 -23.35 -21.70 -25.21
CA SER A 122 -23.66 -22.47 -26.42
C SER A 122 -22.70 -22.26 -27.58
N HIS A 123 -21.89 -21.20 -27.57
CA HIS A 123 -20.90 -20.94 -28.61
C HIS A 123 -19.47 -21.22 -28.16
N ASN A 124 -18.55 -21.35 -29.11
CA ASN A 124 -17.13 -21.55 -28.86
C ASN A 124 -16.36 -20.26 -29.21
N GLY A 125 -16.21 -19.32 -28.28
CA GLY A 125 -15.38 -18.12 -28.37
C GLY A 125 -16.02 -16.95 -29.12
N ILE A 126 -16.63 -17.22 -30.28
CA ILE A 126 -17.36 -16.25 -31.09
C ILE A 126 -18.80 -16.69 -31.28
N ASN A 127 -19.71 -15.73 -31.40
CA ASN A 127 -21.11 -16.00 -31.72
C ASN A 127 -21.42 -15.53 -33.16
N PRO A 128 -21.45 -16.44 -34.16
CA PRO A 128 -21.66 -16.09 -35.56
C PRO A 128 -22.99 -15.36 -35.80
N SER A 129 -24.03 -15.71 -35.04
CA SER A 129 -25.35 -15.07 -35.17
C SER A 129 -25.35 -13.62 -34.68
N SER A 130 -24.61 -13.33 -33.60
CA SER A 130 -24.46 -11.97 -33.07
C SER A 130 -23.53 -11.12 -33.96
N VAL A 131 -22.49 -11.70 -34.53
CA VAL A 131 -21.62 -11.02 -35.51
C VAL A 131 -22.40 -10.66 -36.77
N GLY A 132 -23.16 -11.60 -37.34
CA GLY A 132 -23.97 -11.37 -38.54
C GLY A 132 -25.05 -10.31 -38.33
N ARG A 133 -25.75 -10.34 -37.19
CA ARG A 133 -26.76 -9.33 -36.83
C ARG A 133 -26.15 -7.94 -36.67
N ALA A 134 -25.03 -7.84 -35.95
CA ALA A 134 -24.33 -6.57 -35.75
C ALA A 134 -23.81 -5.99 -37.08
N LEU A 135 -23.33 -6.83 -38.00
CA LEU A 135 -22.90 -6.38 -39.34
C LEU A 135 -24.06 -5.77 -40.14
N LEU A 136 -25.23 -6.43 -40.14
CA LEU A 136 -26.43 -5.93 -40.80
C LEU A 136 -26.91 -4.60 -40.18
N ALA A 137 -27.06 -4.55 -38.86
CA ALA A 137 -27.50 -3.35 -38.15
C ALA A 137 -26.54 -2.16 -38.33
N ASN A 138 -25.22 -2.40 -38.32
CA ASN A 138 -24.22 -1.35 -38.52
C ASN A 138 -24.15 -0.88 -39.98
N ALA A 139 -24.41 -1.77 -40.95
CA ALA A 139 -24.50 -1.40 -42.36
C ALA A 139 -25.72 -0.53 -42.66
N GLU A 140 -26.86 -0.80 -42.00
CA GLU A 140 -28.08 0.01 -42.11
C GLU A 140 -27.95 1.37 -41.41
N ALA A 141 -27.29 1.43 -40.25
CA ALA A 141 -27.18 2.66 -39.45
C ALA A 141 -25.97 3.56 -39.79
N GLY A 142 -25.06 3.10 -40.65
CA GLY A 142 -23.85 3.84 -41.04
C GLY A 142 -22.85 4.12 -39.91
N SER A 143 -23.08 3.56 -38.72
CA SER A 143 -22.27 3.70 -37.51
C SER A 143 -22.38 2.43 -36.64
N THR A 144 -21.53 2.29 -35.63
CA THR A 144 -21.59 1.11 -34.73
C THR A 144 -22.73 1.27 -33.72
N VAL A 145 -23.82 0.53 -33.91
CA VAL A 145 -25.04 0.60 -33.09
C VAL A 145 -25.22 -0.64 -32.21
N GLU A 146 -24.85 -1.83 -32.70
CA GLU A 146 -24.87 -3.07 -31.91
C GLU A 146 -23.49 -3.72 -31.79
N GLY A 147 -23.16 -4.18 -30.59
CA GLY A 147 -21.92 -4.89 -30.29
C GLY A 147 -22.06 -6.40 -30.49
N GLY A 148 -21.35 -6.97 -31.47
CA GLY A 148 -21.29 -8.42 -31.70
C GLY A 148 -20.22 -9.16 -30.88
N SER A 149 -19.72 -8.60 -29.76
CA SER A 149 -18.60 -9.16 -28.99
C SER A 149 -19.09 -10.14 -27.93
N THR A 150 -18.47 -11.30 -27.81
CA THR A 150 -18.73 -12.26 -26.73
C THR A 150 -17.96 -11.87 -25.46
N ILE A 151 -18.35 -12.43 -24.30
CA ILE A 151 -17.60 -12.26 -23.05
C ILE A 151 -16.12 -12.65 -23.21
N THR A 152 -15.85 -13.77 -23.87
CA THR A 152 -14.49 -14.27 -24.12
C THR A 152 -13.67 -13.29 -24.95
N MET A 153 -14.27 -12.67 -25.98
CA MET A 153 -13.60 -11.62 -26.77
C MET A 153 -13.31 -10.38 -25.93
N GLN A 154 -14.22 -9.99 -25.04
CA GLN A 154 -14.00 -8.86 -24.14
C GLN A 154 -12.90 -9.15 -23.13
N LEU A 155 -12.84 -10.36 -22.57
CA LEU A 155 -11.78 -10.79 -21.66
C LEU A 155 -10.40 -10.71 -22.33
N VAL A 156 -10.29 -11.29 -23.53
CA VAL A 156 -9.06 -11.23 -24.34
C VAL A 156 -8.63 -9.80 -24.63
N LYS A 157 -9.59 -8.93 -25.01
CA LYS A 157 -9.34 -7.52 -25.25
C LYS A 157 -8.72 -6.85 -24.02
N ASN A 158 -9.24 -7.15 -22.83
CA ASN A 158 -8.80 -6.53 -21.58
C ASN A 158 -7.46 -7.09 -21.05
N LEU A 159 -7.11 -8.34 -21.37
CA LEU A 159 -5.89 -8.99 -20.86
C LEU A 159 -4.68 -8.87 -21.79
N PHE A 160 -4.87 -8.90 -23.11
CA PHE A 160 -3.77 -9.13 -24.04
C PHE A 160 -3.52 -8.03 -25.07
N LEU A 161 -4.54 -7.22 -25.38
CA LEU A 161 -4.51 -6.40 -26.58
C LEU A 161 -4.46 -4.92 -26.24
N THR A 162 -3.48 -4.22 -26.81
CA THR A 162 -3.40 -2.76 -26.77
C THR A 162 -4.37 -2.14 -27.79
N PRO A 163 -4.72 -0.84 -27.66
CA PRO A 163 -5.72 -0.18 -28.52
C PRO A 163 -5.36 0.00 -30.00
N GLU A 164 -4.23 -0.52 -30.50
CA GLU A 164 -3.75 -0.22 -31.86
C GLU A 164 -4.61 -0.87 -32.97
N ARG A 165 -4.94 -0.09 -34.02
CA ARG A 165 -5.70 -0.45 -35.23
C ARG A 165 -6.94 -1.36 -35.01
N ALA A 166 -8.12 -0.75 -34.98
CA ALA A 166 -9.38 -1.38 -34.60
C ALA A 166 -9.77 -2.67 -35.34
N ILE A 167 -9.54 -2.77 -36.67
CA ILE A 167 -9.99 -3.93 -37.46
C ILE A 167 -9.08 -5.16 -37.25
N SER A 168 -7.75 -4.99 -37.30
CA SER A 168 -6.81 -6.08 -37.00
C SER A 168 -6.96 -6.57 -35.56
N ARG A 169 -7.24 -5.65 -34.62
CA ARG A 169 -7.52 -5.98 -33.22
C ARG A 169 -8.76 -6.87 -33.08
N LYS A 170 -9.86 -6.58 -33.79
CA LYS A 170 -11.09 -7.36 -33.67
C LYS A 170 -10.94 -8.81 -34.16
N VAL A 171 -10.15 -9.03 -35.21
CA VAL A 171 -9.81 -10.38 -35.67
C VAL A 171 -8.89 -11.10 -34.68
N ALA A 172 -7.91 -10.37 -34.10
CA ALA A 172 -7.07 -10.91 -33.04
C ALA A 172 -7.89 -11.34 -31.81
N GLU A 173 -8.85 -10.51 -31.36
CA GLU A 173 -9.80 -10.85 -30.28
C GLU A 173 -10.55 -12.15 -30.58
N ALA A 174 -11.10 -12.30 -31.79
CA ALA A 174 -11.85 -13.48 -32.18
C ALA A 174 -10.99 -14.77 -32.16
N VAL A 175 -9.77 -14.72 -32.71
CA VAL A 175 -8.88 -15.89 -32.76
C VAL A 175 -8.34 -16.26 -31.39
N LEU A 176 -7.97 -15.28 -30.57
CA LEU A 176 -7.56 -15.52 -29.19
C LEU A 176 -8.73 -16.05 -28.35
N ALA A 177 -9.95 -15.55 -28.55
CA ALA A 177 -11.13 -16.08 -27.87
C ALA A 177 -11.39 -17.55 -28.22
N LEU A 178 -11.29 -17.92 -29.50
CA LEU A 178 -11.37 -19.32 -29.94
C LEU A 178 -10.30 -20.21 -29.26
N ARG A 179 -9.07 -19.72 -29.15
CA ARG A 179 -7.98 -20.45 -28.48
C ARG A 179 -8.21 -20.56 -26.97
N LEU A 180 -8.75 -19.51 -26.35
CA LEU A 180 -9.01 -19.48 -24.91
C LEU A 180 -10.02 -20.55 -24.51
N GLU A 181 -11.13 -20.68 -25.24
CA GLU A 181 -12.17 -21.67 -24.93
C GLU A 181 -11.79 -23.12 -25.28
N GLN A 182 -10.67 -23.35 -25.96
CA GLN A 182 -10.10 -24.69 -26.14
C GLN A 182 -9.32 -25.15 -24.91
N ILE A 183 -8.96 -24.21 -24.03
CA ILE A 183 -8.04 -24.44 -22.91
C ILE A 183 -8.76 -24.31 -21.57
N PHE A 184 -9.69 -23.36 -21.46
CA PHE A 184 -10.47 -23.06 -20.26
C PHE A 184 -11.94 -23.38 -20.48
N SER A 185 -12.59 -23.86 -19.43
CA SER A 185 -14.04 -24.05 -19.36
C SER A 185 -14.78 -22.72 -19.38
N LYS A 186 -16.09 -22.77 -19.64
CA LYS A 186 -16.94 -21.58 -19.63
C LYS A 186 -16.99 -20.91 -18.27
N ASP A 187 -16.99 -21.69 -17.20
CA ASP A 187 -17.06 -21.16 -15.84
C ASP A 187 -15.74 -20.45 -15.48
N GLU A 188 -14.58 -21.03 -15.79
CA GLU A 188 -13.28 -20.37 -15.60
C GLU A 188 -13.17 -19.06 -16.40
N ILE A 189 -13.72 -19.02 -17.63
CA ILE A 189 -13.74 -17.80 -18.44
C ILE A 189 -14.65 -16.74 -17.84
N LEU A 190 -15.83 -17.14 -17.35
CA LEU A 190 -16.76 -16.22 -16.69
C LEU A 190 -16.17 -15.66 -15.40
N GLU A 191 -15.49 -16.50 -14.61
CA GLU A 191 -14.74 -16.11 -13.41
C GLU A 191 -13.69 -15.06 -13.73
N MET A 192 -12.79 -15.38 -14.66
CA MET A 192 -11.73 -14.46 -15.11
C MET A 192 -12.33 -13.15 -15.62
N TYR A 193 -13.45 -13.21 -16.35
CA TYR A 193 -14.13 -12.02 -16.83
C TYR A 193 -14.69 -11.15 -15.71
N LEU A 194 -15.45 -11.74 -14.78
CA LEU A 194 -16.08 -11.00 -13.69
C LEU A 194 -15.06 -10.42 -12.71
N ASN A 195 -13.91 -11.09 -12.52
CA ASN A 195 -12.78 -10.60 -11.74
C ASN A 195 -11.89 -9.59 -12.50
N GLN A 196 -11.90 -9.58 -13.84
CA GLN A 196 -11.05 -8.68 -14.63
C GLN A 196 -11.76 -7.40 -15.08
N VAL A 197 -13.06 -7.44 -15.34
CA VAL A 197 -13.81 -6.33 -15.95
C VAL A 197 -13.77 -5.08 -15.07
N TYR A 198 -13.67 -3.92 -15.72
CA TYR A 198 -13.71 -2.62 -15.06
C TYR A 198 -15.16 -2.24 -14.74
N TRP A 199 -15.47 -2.08 -13.46
CA TRP A 199 -16.81 -1.72 -12.97
C TRP A 199 -16.96 -0.22 -12.67
N GLY A 200 -15.90 0.57 -12.88
CA GLY A 200 -15.89 2.01 -12.59
C GLY A 200 -15.20 2.34 -11.27
N HIS A 201 -14.73 3.58 -11.15
CA HIS A 201 -14.10 4.12 -9.93
C HIS A 201 -12.94 3.24 -9.43
N ASN A 202 -12.04 2.82 -10.34
CA ASN A 202 -10.91 1.93 -10.06
C ASN A 202 -11.28 0.53 -9.53
N ASN A 203 -12.56 0.13 -9.53
CA ASN A 203 -12.94 -1.24 -9.19
C ASN A 203 -12.74 -2.15 -10.41
N TYR A 204 -11.79 -3.06 -10.31
CA TYR A 204 -11.56 -4.12 -11.27
C TYR A 204 -11.89 -5.43 -10.59
N GLY A 205 -12.93 -6.12 -11.05
CA GLY A 205 -13.45 -7.29 -10.36
C GLY A 205 -14.71 -7.03 -9.55
N VAL A 206 -15.51 -8.09 -9.44
CA VAL A 206 -16.88 -8.01 -8.92
C VAL A 206 -16.92 -7.71 -7.42
N GLU A 207 -16.02 -8.29 -6.63
CA GLU A 207 -16.05 -8.19 -5.16
C GLU A 207 -15.84 -6.75 -4.70
N THR A 208 -14.78 -6.10 -5.17
CA THR A 208 -14.50 -4.69 -4.85
C THR A 208 -15.58 -3.74 -5.36
N ALA A 209 -16.21 -4.07 -6.48
CA ALA A 209 -17.35 -3.33 -7.01
C ALA A 209 -18.59 -3.48 -6.12
N ALA A 210 -18.94 -4.70 -5.69
CA ALA A 210 -20.05 -4.95 -4.78
C ALA A 210 -19.86 -4.24 -3.43
N GLN A 211 -18.64 -4.29 -2.90
CA GLN A 211 -18.26 -3.61 -1.68
C GLN A 211 -18.35 -2.08 -1.80
N SER A 212 -18.00 -1.50 -2.95
CA SER A 212 -18.11 -0.06 -3.19
C SER A 212 -19.56 0.37 -3.42
N TYR A 213 -20.29 -0.31 -4.30
CA TYR A 213 -21.64 0.10 -4.71
C TYR A 213 -22.72 -0.22 -3.68
N PHE A 214 -22.55 -1.26 -2.86
CA PHE A 214 -23.60 -1.72 -1.93
C PHE A 214 -23.12 -2.05 -0.52
N ASN A 215 -21.81 -1.96 -0.25
CA ASN A 215 -21.21 -2.39 1.02
C ASN A 215 -21.54 -3.84 1.38
N LYS A 216 -21.55 -4.72 0.36
CA LYS A 216 -21.84 -6.16 0.45
C LYS A 216 -20.75 -6.97 -0.24
N SER A 217 -20.68 -8.26 0.08
CA SER A 217 -19.96 -9.22 -0.76
C SER A 217 -20.72 -9.47 -2.08
N ALA A 218 -19.99 -9.85 -3.13
CA ALA A 218 -20.55 -10.24 -4.42
C ALA A 218 -21.55 -11.41 -4.31
N SER A 219 -21.41 -12.27 -3.30
CA SER A 219 -22.34 -13.38 -3.02
C SER A 219 -23.74 -12.89 -2.65
N ASP A 220 -23.83 -11.73 -1.99
CA ASP A 220 -25.04 -11.24 -1.33
C ASP A 220 -25.88 -10.28 -2.20
N LEU A 221 -25.45 -10.08 -3.45
CA LEU A 221 -26.16 -9.21 -4.39
C LEU A 221 -27.51 -9.80 -4.77
N ASN A 222 -28.57 -9.03 -4.55
CA ASN A 222 -29.92 -9.39 -4.99
C ASN A 222 -30.14 -9.04 -6.47
N LEU A 223 -31.29 -9.43 -7.03
CA LEU A 223 -31.63 -9.18 -8.43
C LEU A 223 -31.54 -7.70 -8.86
N PRO A 224 -32.14 -6.71 -8.15
CA PRO A 224 -31.98 -5.31 -8.49
C PRO A 224 -30.51 -4.86 -8.54
N GLU A 225 -29.73 -5.21 -7.52
CA GLU A 225 -28.32 -4.81 -7.39
C GLU A 225 -27.46 -5.43 -8.50
N ALA A 226 -27.65 -6.73 -8.74
CA ALA A 226 -27.03 -7.48 -9.83
C ALA A 226 -27.32 -6.89 -11.21
N ALA A 227 -28.60 -6.56 -11.48
CA ALA A 227 -29.00 -5.97 -12.75
C ALA A 227 -28.43 -4.57 -12.96
N MET A 228 -28.25 -3.81 -11.87
CA MET A 228 -27.59 -2.51 -11.93
C MET A 228 -26.12 -2.69 -12.29
N MET A 229 -25.39 -3.55 -11.57
CA MET A 229 -23.96 -3.78 -11.81
C MET A 229 -23.70 -4.27 -13.23
N ALA A 230 -24.46 -5.27 -13.70
CA ALA A 230 -24.36 -5.75 -15.08
C ALA A 230 -24.59 -4.62 -16.11
N GLY A 231 -25.45 -3.65 -15.79
CA GLY A 231 -25.69 -2.48 -16.61
C GLY A 231 -24.49 -1.54 -16.74
N LEU A 232 -23.60 -1.50 -15.73
CA LEU A 232 -22.43 -0.64 -15.68
C LEU A 232 -21.37 -1.03 -16.71
N ILE A 233 -21.18 -2.32 -16.98
CA ILE A 233 -20.08 -2.87 -17.80
C ILE A 233 -19.89 -2.12 -19.13
N GLN A 234 -20.99 -1.74 -19.80
CA GLN A 234 -20.93 -1.05 -21.09
C GLN A 234 -20.26 0.34 -21.00
N ALA A 235 -20.56 1.11 -19.96
CA ALA A 235 -20.03 2.45 -19.75
C ALA A 235 -19.96 2.76 -18.25
N PRO A 236 -18.96 2.20 -17.53
CA PRO A 236 -19.00 2.13 -16.06
C PRO A 236 -19.07 3.49 -15.37
N GLU A 237 -18.35 4.48 -15.91
CA GLU A 237 -18.37 5.85 -15.37
C GLU A 237 -19.69 6.58 -15.67
N SER A 238 -20.18 6.47 -16.91
CA SER A 238 -21.39 7.19 -17.35
C SER A 238 -22.66 6.67 -16.69
N TYR A 239 -22.72 5.36 -16.43
CA TYR A 239 -23.87 4.73 -15.77
C TYR A 239 -23.71 4.58 -14.25
N SER A 240 -22.62 5.09 -13.68
CA SER A 240 -22.37 5.00 -12.24
C SER A 240 -23.45 5.73 -11.43
N PRO A 241 -23.99 5.11 -10.36
CA PRO A 241 -24.91 5.78 -9.43
C PRO A 241 -24.27 6.96 -8.70
N PHE A 242 -22.94 6.97 -8.55
CA PHE A 242 -22.19 8.08 -7.94
C PHE A 242 -22.20 9.34 -8.82
N HIS A 243 -22.42 9.16 -10.13
CA HIS A 243 -22.53 10.25 -11.08
C HIS A 243 -23.99 10.66 -11.31
N ASN A 244 -24.84 9.72 -11.72
CA ASN A 244 -26.25 9.99 -12.00
C ASN A 244 -27.14 8.76 -11.77
N TYR A 245 -27.79 8.73 -10.62
CA TYR A 245 -28.70 7.66 -10.20
C TYR A 245 -29.85 7.38 -11.19
N GLN A 246 -30.40 8.42 -11.84
CA GLN A 246 -31.52 8.22 -12.79
C GLN A 246 -31.06 7.49 -14.04
N SER A 247 -29.89 7.85 -14.58
CA SER A 247 -29.29 7.13 -15.72
C SER A 247 -28.99 5.67 -15.36
N THR A 248 -28.52 5.42 -14.13
CA THR A 248 -28.28 4.08 -13.60
C THR A 248 -29.57 3.25 -13.56
N LYS A 249 -30.69 3.81 -13.05
CA LYS A 249 -31.98 3.13 -13.01
C LYS A 249 -32.53 2.83 -14.40
N GLN A 250 -32.36 3.74 -15.36
CA GLN A 250 -32.73 3.50 -16.75
C GLN A 250 -31.91 2.35 -17.35
N ARG A 251 -30.60 2.32 -17.10
CA ARG A 251 -29.73 1.26 -17.57
C ARG A 251 -30.04 -0.09 -16.91
N GLN A 252 -30.30 -0.11 -15.60
CA GLN A 252 -30.76 -1.28 -14.86
C GLN A 252 -32.06 -1.85 -15.47
N ALA A 253 -33.02 -1.00 -15.81
CA ALA A 253 -34.28 -1.43 -16.41
C ALA A 253 -34.09 -2.13 -17.77
N VAL A 254 -33.08 -1.72 -18.56
CA VAL A 254 -32.71 -2.40 -19.81
C VAL A 254 -32.23 -3.82 -19.54
N VAL A 255 -31.39 -4.02 -18.52
CA VAL A 255 -30.90 -5.36 -18.11
C VAL A 255 -32.06 -6.24 -17.65
N LEU A 256 -32.92 -5.73 -16.77
CA LEU A 256 -34.09 -6.46 -16.28
C LEU A 256 -35.04 -6.85 -17.43
N ASN A 257 -35.29 -5.94 -18.38
CA ASN A 257 -36.11 -6.24 -19.57
C ASN A 257 -35.48 -7.37 -20.38
N ARG A 258 -34.17 -7.32 -20.57
CA ARG A 258 -33.44 -8.34 -21.31
C ARG A 258 -33.53 -9.70 -20.61
N MET A 259 -33.38 -9.75 -19.28
CA MET A 259 -33.55 -10.98 -18.49
C MET A 259 -34.97 -11.54 -18.62
N ARG A 260 -36.00 -10.69 -18.61
CA ARG A 260 -37.39 -11.14 -18.82
C ARG A 260 -37.61 -11.66 -20.24
N GLN A 261 -37.08 -11.00 -21.28
CA GLN A 261 -37.20 -11.44 -22.68
C GLN A 261 -36.58 -12.84 -22.90
N LEU A 262 -35.52 -13.17 -22.16
CA LEU A 262 -34.89 -14.49 -22.18
C LEU A 262 -35.63 -15.52 -21.31
N GLY A 263 -36.68 -15.11 -20.59
CA GLY A 263 -37.42 -15.97 -19.65
C GLY A 263 -36.64 -16.29 -18.37
N TRP A 264 -35.62 -15.50 -18.03
CA TRP A 264 -34.78 -15.74 -16.86
C TRP A 264 -35.38 -15.14 -15.57
N ILE A 265 -36.26 -14.17 -15.69
CA ILE A 265 -37.06 -13.64 -14.58
C ILE A 265 -38.51 -13.51 -15.02
N THR A 266 -39.44 -13.51 -14.06
CA THR A 266 -40.86 -13.29 -14.33
C THR A 266 -41.16 -11.79 -14.52
N PRO A 267 -42.30 -11.42 -15.15
CA PRO A 267 -42.74 -10.03 -15.22
C PRO A 267 -42.89 -9.37 -13.83
N GLU A 268 -43.34 -10.13 -12.83
CA GLU A 268 -43.51 -9.65 -11.46
C GLU A 268 -42.15 -9.35 -10.80
N GLU A 269 -41.17 -10.24 -11.00
CA GLU A 269 -39.80 -10.02 -10.55
C GLU A 269 -39.16 -8.80 -11.22
N GLU A 270 -39.40 -8.59 -12.52
CA GLU A 270 -38.92 -7.41 -13.23
C GLU A 270 -39.49 -6.12 -12.61
N VAL A 271 -40.80 -6.06 -12.39
CA VAL A 271 -41.46 -4.88 -11.80
C VAL A 271 -40.95 -4.63 -10.39
N ALA A 272 -40.93 -5.66 -9.54
CA ALA A 272 -40.44 -5.55 -8.17
C ALA A 272 -38.97 -5.09 -8.11
N ALA A 273 -38.10 -5.62 -8.96
CA ALA A 273 -36.70 -5.23 -9.01
C ALA A 273 -36.49 -3.80 -9.54
N ARG A 274 -37.34 -3.34 -10.46
CA ARG A 274 -37.32 -1.96 -10.95
C ARG A 274 -37.76 -0.96 -9.90
N GLU A 275 -38.76 -1.30 -9.09
CA GLU A 275 -39.30 -0.41 -8.05
C GLU A 275 -38.44 -0.40 -6.78
N ALA A 276 -37.68 -1.48 -6.53
CA ALA A 276 -36.78 -1.55 -5.39
C ALA A 276 -35.76 -0.38 -5.37
N PRO A 277 -35.61 0.32 -4.24
CA PRO A 277 -34.59 1.33 -4.08
C PRO A 277 -33.20 0.68 -4.02
N LEU A 278 -32.22 1.29 -4.71
CA LEU A 278 -30.83 0.86 -4.63
C LEU A 278 -30.14 1.65 -3.52
N LEU A 279 -29.72 0.97 -2.45
CA LEU A 279 -28.97 1.58 -1.35
C LEU A 279 -27.50 1.67 -1.74
N ILE A 280 -27.12 2.81 -2.32
CA ILE A 280 -25.76 3.04 -2.84
C ILE A 280 -24.78 3.25 -1.68
N GLY A 281 -23.64 2.57 -1.74
CA GLY A 281 -22.53 2.66 -0.80
C GLY A 281 -21.63 3.87 -1.05
N GLU A 282 -20.32 3.66 -0.91
CA GLU A 282 -19.28 4.69 -1.12
C GLU A 282 -18.09 4.11 -1.89
N VAL A 283 -17.37 4.96 -2.61
CA VAL A 283 -16.19 4.54 -3.37
C VAL A 283 -15.08 4.11 -2.40
N LYS A 284 -14.70 2.82 -2.42
CA LYS A 284 -13.69 2.27 -1.50
C LYS A 284 -12.26 2.26 -2.04
N SER A 285 -12.09 2.41 -3.36
CA SER A 285 -10.80 2.40 -4.06
C SER A 285 -9.88 3.60 -3.76
N PHE A 286 -10.38 4.64 -3.09
CA PHE A 286 -9.60 5.83 -2.74
C PHE A 286 -9.52 6.06 -1.22
N ARG A 287 -9.69 5.01 -0.41
CA ARG A 287 -9.65 5.14 1.05
C ARG A 287 -8.24 5.47 1.55
N SER A 288 -8.15 6.56 2.30
CA SER A 288 -6.94 6.92 3.05
C SER A 288 -6.69 5.94 4.19
N SER A 289 -5.43 5.76 4.56
CA SER A 289 -5.04 5.03 5.76
C SER A 289 -5.63 5.65 7.03
N ILE A 290 -6.07 4.80 7.97
CA ILE A 290 -6.53 5.20 9.31
C ILE A 290 -5.37 5.79 10.13
N SER A 291 -4.16 5.23 10.00
CA SER A 291 -2.95 5.72 10.69
C SER A 291 -1.76 5.79 9.73
N PRO A 292 -1.62 6.91 8.99
CA PRO A 292 -0.74 6.98 7.83
C PRO A 292 0.75 6.75 8.13
N TYR A 293 1.29 7.29 9.23
CA TYR A 293 2.71 7.11 9.58
C TYR A 293 3.08 5.64 9.75
N ILE A 294 2.19 4.85 10.37
CA ILE A 294 2.42 3.43 10.59
C ILE A 294 2.25 2.64 9.31
N THR A 295 1.16 2.87 8.58
CA THR A 295 0.91 2.12 7.35
C THR A 295 1.99 2.40 6.31
N GLU A 296 2.49 3.64 6.23
CA GLU A 296 3.61 3.95 5.35
C GLU A 296 4.87 3.22 5.79
N ALA A 297 5.21 3.19 7.08
CA ALA A 297 6.38 2.47 7.56
C ALA A 297 6.28 0.95 7.33
N ALA A 298 5.11 0.35 7.56
CA ALA A 298 4.85 -1.05 7.24
C ALA A 298 4.99 -1.32 5.73
N VAL A 299 4.45 -0.43 4.88
CA VAL A 299 4.60 -0.50 3.42
C VAL A 299 6.06 -0.37 3.01
N GLN A 300 6.85 0.51 3.62
CA GLN A 300 8.27 0.63 3.33
C GLN A 300 9.03 -0.63 3.73
N GLU A 301 8.74 -1.21 4.91
CA GLU A 301 9.34 -2.49 5.33
C GLU A 301 8.99 -3.62 4.34
N LEU A 302 7.73 -3.71 3.91
CA LEU A 302 7.31 -4.67 2.88
C LEU A 302 8.03 -4.45 1.56
N LYS A 303 8.14 -3.20 1.10
CA LYS A 303 8.80 -2.87 -0.17
C LYS A 303 10.29 -3.20 -0.14
N GLN A 304 10.95 -3.02 0.99
CA GLN A 304 12.35 -3.42 1.18
C GLN A 304 12.53 -4.93 1.09
N ARG A 305 11.56 -5.71 1.59
CA ARG A 305 11.61 -7.18 1.62
C ARG A 305 11.17 -7.85 0.31
N PHE A 306 10.08 -7.36 -0.30
CA PHE A 306 9.43 -8.02 -1.43
C PHE A 306 9.48 -7.24 -2.75
N GLY A 307 9.88 -5.96 -2.71
CA GLY A 307 9.82 -5.06 -3.87
C GLY A 307 8.45 -4.39 -4.07
N ASN A 308 8.44 -3.26 -4.78
CA ASN A 308 7.23 -2.45 -4.94
C ASN A 308 6.09 -3.16 -5.66
N GLU A 309 6.39 -3.92 -6.72
CA GLU A 309 5.36 -4.57 -7.53
C GLU A 309 4.61 -5.65 -6.75
N ALA A 310 5.32 -6.52 -6.03
CA ALA A 310 4.71 -7.55 -5.19
C ALA A 310 3.80 -6.95 -4.11
N VAL A 311 4.20 -5.84 -3.50
CA VAL A 311 3.43 -5.20 -2.42
C VAL A 311 2.16 -4.52 -2.94
N VAL A 312 2.21 -3.91 -4.11
CA VAL A 312 1.08 -3.13 -4.65
C VAL A 312 0.13 -3.97 -5.52
N LYS A 313 0.62 -5.06 -6.13
CA LYS A 313 -0.15 -5.90 -7.07
C LYS A 313 -0.32 -7.35 -6.61
N GLY A 314 0.38 -7.79 -5.58
CA GLY A 314 0.45 -9.20 -5.19
C GLY A 314 -0.65 -9.67 -4.24
N GLY A 315 -1.66 -8.85 -3.92
CA GLY A 315 -2.79 -9.29 -3.09
C GLY A 315 -2.43 -9.66 -1.66
N MET A 316 -1.38 -9.07 -1.08
CA MET A 316 -0.88 -9.47 0.23
C MET A 316 -1.90 -9.20 1.34
N ARG A 317 -2.08 -10.14 2.27
CA ARG A 317 -2.77 -9.91 3.54
C ARG A 317 -1.72 -9.74 4.63
N VAL A 318 -1.54 -8.51 5.09
CA VAL A 318 -0.45 -8.10 5.99
C VAL A 318 -1.00 -7.87 7.39
N GLN A 319 -0.57 -8.71 8.31
CA GLN A 319 -0.85 -8.57 9.74
C GLN A 319 0.26 -7.73 10.37
N THR A 320 -0.05 -6.52 10.83
CA THR A 320 0.94 -5.65 11.51
C THR A 320 1.04 -5.94 13.00
N THR A 321 2.10 -5.44 13.63
CA THR A 321 2.36 -5.54 15.09
C THR A 321 1.59 -4.52 15.93
N VAL A 322 1.00 -3.55 15.25
CA VAL A 322 0.47 -2.32 15.82
C VAL A 322 -0.89 -2.59 16.44
N ASP A 323 -1.11 -2.05 17.63
CA ASP A 323 -2.43 -2.03 18.24
C ASP A 323 -3.11 -0.70 17.89
N LEU A 324 -4.23 -0.73 17.15
CA LEU A 324 -4.88 0.50 16.71
C LEU A 324 -5.38 1.35 17.88
N GLY A 325 -5.83 0.73 18.98
CA GLY A 325 -6.25 1.44 20.18
C GLY A 325 -5.08 2.19 20.83
N MET A 326 -3.95 1.51 21.01
CA MET A 326 -2.73 2.12 21.53
C MET A 326 -2.19 3.21 20.58
N GLN A 327 -2.27 2.99 19.28
CA GLN A 327 -1.86 3.98 18.28
C GLN A 327 -2.69 5.26 18.38
N GLN A 328 -4.01 5.15 18.49
CA GLN A 328 -4.90 6.29 18.68
C GLN A 328 -4.61 7.04 19.99
N MET A 329 -4.28 6.30 21.08
CA MET A 329 -3.84 6.92 22.33
C MET A 329 -2.54 7.71 22.16
N ALA A 330 -1.58 7.18 21.38
CA ALA A 330 -0.32 7.86 21.08
C ALA A 330 -0.57 9.16 20.27
N GLU A 331 -1.35 9.07 19.20
CA GLU A 331 -1.72 10.22 18.35
C GLU A 331 -2.44 11.30 19.15
N ALA A 332 -3.44 10.92 19.96
CA ALA A 332 -4.19 11.85 20.81
C ALA A 332 -3.30 12.50 21.88
N THR A 333 -2.33 11.77 22.44
CA THR A 333 -1.39 12.30 23.43
C THR A 333 -0.45 13.32 22.78
N VAL A 334 0.14 13.00 21.62
CA VAL A 334 0.97 13.94 20.85
C VAL A 334 0.18 15.18 20.47
N GLN A 335 -1.06 15.02 20.00
CA GLN A 335 -1.92 16.15 19.61
C GLN A 335 -2.23 17.07 20.80
N ARG A 336 -2.57 16.52 21.98
CA ARG A 336 -2.82 17.31 23.19
C ARG A 336 -1.57 18.06 23.65
N HIS A 337 -0.42 17.39 23.66
CA HIS A 337 0.83 18.00 24.09
C HIS A 337 1.43 18.97 23.06
N ASN A 338 1.10 18.84 21.77
CA ASN A 338 1.49 19.80 20.74
C ASN A 338 1.12 21.23 21.18
N ALA A 339 -0.10 21.45 21.68
CA ALA A 339 -0.53 22.77 22.17
C ALA A 339 0.39 23.35 23.28
N ARG A 340 0.97 22.51 24.13
CA ARG A 340 1.90 22.92 25.19
C ARG A 340 3.30 23.22 24.68
N ILE A 341 3.72 22.58 23.58
CA ILE A 341 5.08 22.71 23.04
C ILE A 341 5.21 23.75 21.92
N ARG A 342 4.12 24.24 21.33
CA ARG A 342 4.13 25.21 20.21
C ARG A 342 5.00 26.45 20.41
N ASN A 343 5.23 26.86 21.67
CA ASN A 343 6.06 28.02 22.01
C ASN A 343 7.56 27.67 22.22
N ILE A 344 7.92 26.39 22.10
CA ILE A 344 9.28 25.89 22.32
C ILE A 344 9.82 25.06 21.13
N ALA A 345 8.95 24.34 20.42
CA ALA A 345 9.28 23.44 19.33
C ALA A 345 8.10 23.28 18.36
N ASP A 346 8.36 22.88 17.11
CA ASP A 346 7.32 22.65 16.10
C ASP A 346 6.91 21.17 15.95
N GLN A 347 7.75 20.22 16.40
CA GLN A 347 7.54 18.80 16.16
C GLN A 347 7.76 17.93 17.39
N MET A 348 7.13 16.75 17.34
CA MET A 348 7.21 15.69 18.34
C MET A 348 7.06 14.34 17.64
N ALA A 349 7.79 13.34 18.13
CA ALA A 349 7.64 11.95 17.72
C ALA A 349 7.57 11.03 18.94
N LEU A 350 6.85 9.92 18.79
CA LEU A 350 6.69 8.90 19.81
C LEU A 350 6.81 7.53 19.18
N VAL A 351 7.57 6.62 19.77
CA VAL A 351 7.62 5.20 19.38
C VAL A 351 7.49 4.34 20.62
N SER A 352 6.66 3.30 20.54
CA SER A 352 6.42 2.34 21.60
C SER A 352 6.64 0.91 21.11
N ILE A 353 7.45 0.15 21.83
CA ILE A 353 7.89 -1.20 21.48
C ILE A 353 7.69 -2.12 22.68
N ASP A 354 7.18 -3.33 22.44
CA ASP A 354 7.07 -4.38 23.47
C ASP A 354 8.43 -5.06 23.71
N PRO A 355 9.05 -4.96 24.90
CA PRO A 355 10.33 -5.60 25.23
C PRO A 355 10.40 -7.12 25.07
N ARG A 356 9.25 -7.80 25.10
CA ARG A 356 9.18 -9.26 25.04
C ARG A 356 9.29 -9.78 23.62
N THR A 357 8.95 -8.94 22.64
CA THR A 357 8.81 -9.33 21.23
C THR A 357 9.55 -8.41 20.25
N HIS A 358 9.89 -7.20 20.69
CA HIS A 358 10.33 -6.04 19.90
C HIS A 358 9.34 -5.58 18.83
N PHE A 359 8.09 -5.99 18.95
CA PHE A 359 7.01 -5.51 18.11
C PHE A 359 6.73 -4.04 18.37
N VAL A 360 6.64 -3.26 17.28
CA VAL A 360 6.23 -1.86 17.36
C VAL A 360 4.73 -1.82 17.62
N LYS A 361 4.34 -1.31 18.78
CA LYS A 361 2.94 -1.24 19.23
C LYS A 361 2.26 0.05 18.82
N ALA A 362 3.01 1.15 18.80
CA ALA A 362 2.54 2.46 18.36
C ALA A 362 3.71 3.32 17.85
N MET A 363 3.44 4.21 16.90
CA MET A 363 4.40 5.15 16.32
C MET A 363 3.71 6.41 15.79
N VAL A 364 4.17 7.56 16.24
CA VAL A 364 3.76 8.88 15.74
C VAL A 364 4.99 9.59 15.17
N GLY A 365 4.95 9.90 13.86
CA GLY A 365 6.07 10.53 13.14
C GLY A 365 6.09 12.06 13.16
N GLY A 366 5.05 12.70 13.69
CA GLY A 366 4.92 14.15 13.72
C GLY A 366 3.59 14.60 14.31
N VAL A 367 3.46 15.90 14.56
CA VAL A 367 2.27 16.46 15.23
C VAL A 367 1.03 16.60 14.34
N ASP A 368 1.21 16.58 13.02
CA ASP A 368 0.16 16.76 12.02
C ASP A 368 0.60 16.14 10.67
N TYR A 369 0.08 14.96 10.33
CA TYR A 369 0.43 14.24 9.11
C TYR A 369 0.01 14.98 7.84
N GLN A 370 -1.10 15.72 7.88
CA GLN A 370 -1.61 16.44 6.70
C GLN A 370 -0.71 17.64 6.33
N LYS A 371 0.01 18.19 7.31
CA LYS A 371 0.99 19.26 7.08
C LYS A 371 2.38 18.74 6.72
N SER A 372 2.77 17.61 7.29
CA SER A 372 4.10 17.02 7.06
C SER A 372 4.00 15.50 7.12
N GLN A 373 4.33 14.85 6.01
CA GLN A 373 4.41 13.38 5.92
C GLN A 373 5.78 12.84 6.34
N PHE A 374 6.75 13.72 6.65
CA PHE A 374 8.08 13.32 7.09
C PHE A 374 7.99 12.57 8.42
N ASN A 375 8.39 11.29 8.43
CA ASN A 375 8.21 10.43 9.59
C ASN A 375 9.43 10.51 10.52
N ARG A 376 9.38 11.42 11.50
CA ARG A 376 10.50 11.69 12.42
C ARG A 376 10.82 10.53 13.35
N ALA A 377 9.90 9.58 13.52
CA ALA A 377 10.14 8.40 14.32
C ALA A 377 11.21 7.46 13.73
N ILE A 378 11.38 7.46 12.41
CA ILE A 378 12.30 6.55 11.69
C ILE A 378 13.23 7.28 10.70
N GLN A 379 12.93 8.54 10.34
CA GLN A 379 13.69 9.29 9.32
C GLN A 379 14.47 10.47 9.90
N ALA A 380 14.10 10.98 11.08
CA ALA A 380 14.78 12.11 11.70
C ALA A 380 15.90 11.63 12.63
N TYR A 381 17.13 11.72 12.15
CA TYR A 381 18.33 11.54 12.96
C TYR A 381 18.51 12.76 13.85
N ARG A 382 18.43 12.57 15.16
CA ARG A 382 18.44 13.64 16.15
C ARG A 382 19.31 13.28 17.35
N GLN A 383 19.96 14.30 17.92
CA GLN A 383 20.91 14.08 18.99
C GLN A 383 20.19 13.67 20.29
N PRO A 384 20.40 12.46 20.86
CA PRO A 384 19.71 11.98 22.06
C PRO A 384 20.21 12.67 23.34
N GLY A 385 21.38 13.31 23.29
CA GLY A 385 22.04 13.90 24.44
C GLY A 385 22.22 12.90 25.59
N SER A 386 21.87 13.32 26.82
CA SER A 386 21.99 12.47 28.01
C SER A 386 21.16 11.17 27.99
N ALA A 387 20.22 10.99 27.05
CA ALA A 387 19.55 9.71 26.86
C ALA A 387 20.48 8.62 26.28
N PHE A 388 21.70 8.98 25.85
CA PHE A 388 22.72 8.02 25.43
C PHE A 388 23.55 7.43 26.60
N LYS A 389 23.51 8.05 27.78
CA LYS A 389 24.31 7.59 28.93
C LYS A 389 24.05 6.13 29.33
N PRO A 390 22.83 5.57 29.24
CA PRO A 390 22.58 4.17 29.60
C PRO A 390 23.46 3.17 28.83
N PHE A 391 23.78 3.42 27.55
CA PHE A 391 24.70 2.57 26.79
C PHE A 391 26.10 2.54 27.42
N VAL A 392 26.60 3.70 27.84
CA VAL A 392 27.91 3.85 28.50
C VAL A 392 27.94 3.12 29.84
N TYR A 393 26.89 3.29 30.64
CA TYR A 393 26.82 2.72 31.99
C TYR A 393 26.60 1.21 31.94
N TYR A 394 25.75 0.72 31.03
CA TYR A 394 25.65 -0.71 30.78
C TYR A 394 27.00 -1.29 30.35
N ALA A 395 27.69 -0.67 29.39
CA ALA A 395 28.98 -1.16 28.91
C ALA A 395 30.00 -1.25 30.06
N ALA A 396 29.97 -0.30 31.01
CA ALA A 396 30.80 -0.36 32.22
C ALA A 396 30.43 -1.51 33.15
N PHE A 397 29.14 -1.71 33.43
CA PHE A 397 28.68 -2.81 34.28
C PHE A 397 28.98 -4.18 33.66
N ALA A 398 28.83 -4.31 32.34
CA ALA A 398 29.13 -5.53 31.60
C ALA A 398 30.63 -5.91 31.64
N THR A 399 31.52 -5.00 32.02
CA THR A 399 32.94 -5.35 32.24
C THR A 399 33.19 -6.12 33.55
N GLY A 400 32.22 -6.20 34.46
CA GLY A 400 32.38 -6.74 35.82
C GLY A 400 33.17 -5.84 36.79
N ARG A 401 33.89 -4.84 36.28
CA ARG A 401 34.77 -3.94 37.07
C ARG A 401 34.01 -2.84 37.81
N TYR A 402 32.81 -2.52 37.37
CA TYR A 402 32.00 -1.43 37.89
C TYR A 402 30.65 -1.94 38.36
N THR A 403 30.21 -1.39 39.48
CA THR A 403 28.88 -1.63 40.06
C THR A 403 28.18 -0.29 40.29
N PRO A 404 26.85 -0.27 40.51
CA PRO A 404 26.14 0.96 40.86
C PRO A 404 26.70 1.68 42.10
N SER A 405 27.32 0.95 43.04
CA SER A 405 27.94 1.51 44.25
C SER A 405 29.40 1.92 44.08
N SER A 406 30.03 1.58 42.95
CA SER A 406 31.41 1.99 42.66
C SER A 406 31.53 3.51 42.65
N SER A 407 32.66 4.03 43.10
CA SER A 407 32.92 5.48 43.15
C SER A 407 33.49 5.97 41.82
N ILE A 408 33.04 7.14 41.37
CA ILE A 408 33.54 7.83 40.19
C ILE A 408 33.76 9.32 40.48
N ALA A 409 34.89 9.84 39.99
CA ALA A 409 35.27 11.23 40.22
C ALA A 409 34.54 12.20 39.28
N ASP A 410 33.62 13.00 39.83
CA ASP A 410 33.06 14.20 39.19
C ASP A 410 33.96 15.40 39.49
N THR A 411 35.12 15.45 38.82
CA THR A 411 36.15 16.49 38.95
C THR A 411 36.67 16.89 37.57
N PRO A 412 37.21 18.12 37.39
CA PRO A 412 37.71 18.59 36.10
C PRO A 412 38.63 17.57 35.41
N VAL A 413 38.44 17.41 34.10
CA VAL A 413 39.25 16.53 33.25
C VAL A 413 39.34 17.13 31.86
N SER A 414 40.44 16.86 31.17
CA SER A 414 40.67 17.29 29.79
C SER A 414 41.24 16.11 29.00
N TYR A 415 40.75 15.95 27.77
CA TYR A 415 41.20 14.91 26.85
C TYR A 415 41.78 15.56 25.59
N PRO A 416 42.83 15.00 24.98
CA PRO A 416 43.29 15.44 23.67
C PRO A 416 42.18 15.29 22.61
N ASP A 417 42.03 16.30 21.76
CA ASP A 417 41.09 16.34 20.63
C ASP A 417 41.77 17.02 19.43
N GLY A 418 42.52 16.23 18.66
CA GLY A 418 43.44 16.72 17.64
C GLY A 418 44.50 17.65 18.25
N TYR A 419 44.55 18.91 17.78
CA TYR A 419 45.45 19.95 18.30
C TYR A 419 44.86 20.73 19.49
N ARG A 420 43.64 20.39 19.92
CA ARG A 420 42.94 21.05 21.03
C ARG A 420 42.72 20.07 22.18
N TYR A 421 42.17 20.59 23.28
CA TYR A 421 41.71 19.78 24.40
C TYR A 421 40.20 19.92 24.55
N TYR A 422 39.54 18.79 24.75
CA TYR A 422 38.13 18.73 25.11
C TYR A 422 38.00 18.59 26.64
N SER A 423 37.32 19.56 27.26
CA SER A 423 37.05 19.59 28.71
C SER A 423 35.54 19.56 28.94
N PRO A 424 34.94 18.38 29.19
CA PRO A 424 33.50 18.27 29.41
C PRO A 424 33.07 19.07 30.65
N ARG A 425 31.87 19.64 30.60
CA ARG A 425 31.28 20.40 31.71
C ARG A 425 29.95 19.78 32.12
N ASN A 426 29.64 19.87 33.41
CA ASN A 426 28.33 19.54 33.90
C ASN A 426 27.35 20.69 33.66
N TYR A 427 26.06 20.35 33.53
CA TYR A 427 25.01 21.31 33.16
C TYR A 427 24.90 22.49 34.14
N ASP A 428 25.08 22.23 35.44
CA ASP A 428 25.07 23.25 36.51
C ASP A 428 26.41 23.99 36.67
N GLY A 429 27.43 23.63 35.89
CA GLY A 429 28.79 24.16 35.99
C GLY A 429 29.60 23.69 37.21
N GLY A 430 28.99 22.96 38.14
CA GLY A 430 29.62 22.50 39.38
C GLY A 430 30.27 21.13 39.26
N PHE A 431 30.84 20.66 40.37
CA PHE A 431 31.45 19.34 40.55
C PHE A 431 31.02 18.76 41.90
N MET A 432 30.72 17.48 41.96
CA MET A 432 30.28 16.79 43.18
C MET A 432 31.40 15.99 43.87
N GLY A 433 32.63 16.03 43.34
CA GLY A 433 33.73 15.22 43.85
C GLY A 433 33.52 13.73 43.56
N ASN A 434 33.94 12.84 44.46
CA ASN A 434 33.74 11.42 44.29
C ASN A 434 32.32 11.04 44.69
N ILE A 435 31.54 10.52 43.73
CA ILE A 435 30.14 10.11 43.94
C ILE A 435 29.95 8.66 43.48
N PRO A 436 28.92 7.96 43.99
CA PRO A 436 28.54 6.66 43.44
C PRO A 436 28.13 6.77 41.96
N ILE A 437 28.45 5.76 41.15
CA ILE A 437 28.02 5.67 39.75
C ILE A 437 26.49 5.77 39.64
N ARG A 438 25.75 5.16 40.57
CA ARG A 438 24.30 5.31 40.71
C ARG A 438 23.89 6.79 40.73
N THR A 439 24.44 7.55 41.67
CA THR A 439 24.13 8.97 41.83
C THR A 439 24.49 9.75 40.58
N ALA A 440 25.64 9.45 39.96
CA ALA A 440 26.08 10.11 38.74
C ALA A 440 25.07 9.97 37.59
N LEU A 441 24.45 8.80 37.41
CA LEU A 441 23.43 8.59 36.38
C LEU A 441 22.08 9.21 36.76
N GLU A 442 21.66 9.07 38.03
CA GLU A 442 20.38 9.58 38.55
C GLU A 442 20.23 11.09 38.39
N VAL A 443 21.31 11.85 38.68
CA VAL A 443 21.36 13.30 38.47
C VAL A 443 22.02 13.68 37.14
N SER A 444 22.29 12.69 36.29
CA SER A 444 22.77 12.85 34.92
C SER A 444 24.04 13.70 34.77
N ARG A 445 25.07 13.46 35.60
CA ARG A 445 26.37 14.16 35.51
C ARG A 445 27.08 13.84 34.18
N ASN A 446 27.70 14.84 33.57
CA ASN A 446 28.38 14.70 32.26
C ASN A 446 29.79 14.16 32.42
N VAL A 447 30.56 14.73 33.35
CA VAL A 447 31.98 14.40 33.52
C VAL A 447 32.20 12.93 33.92
N PRO A 448 31.45 12.35 34.86
CA PRO A 448 31.51 10.92 35.14
C PRO A 448 31.16 10.05 33.93
N ALA A 449 30.17 10.44 33.12
CA ALA A 449 29.80 9.68 31.93
C ALA A 449 30.94 9.63 30.90
N VAL A 450 31.63 10.76 30.67
CA VAL A 450 32.80 10.80 29.77
C VAL A 450 33.95 9.96 30.34
N LYS A 451 34.28 10.11 31.63
CA LYS A 451 35.34 9.32 32.28
C LYS A 451 35.06 7.82 32.19
N LEU A 452 33.81 7.42 32.43
CA LEU A 452 33.40 6.02 32.35
C LEU A 452 33.49 5.50 30.90
N GLY A 453 33.02 6.28 29.93
CA GLY A 453 33.10 5.91 28.51
C GLY A 453 34.54 5.79 28.01
N GLN A 454 35.45 6.65 28.48
CA GLN A 454 36.87 6.53 28.17
C GLN A 454 37.52 5.32 28.85
N ALA A 455 37.12 4.98 30.08
CA ALA A 455 37.63 3.81 30.79
C ALA A 455 37.17 2.48 30.18
N VAL A 456 35.94 2.43 29.65
CA VAL A 456 35.39 1.25 28.94
C VAL A 456 35.93 1.15 27.52
N GLY A 457 36.07 2.29 26.84
CA GLY A 457 36.44 2.39 25.44
C GLY A 457 35.23 2.74 24.57
N VAL A 458 35.39 3.79 23.76
CA VAL A 458 34.31 4.34 22.90
C VAL A 458 33.88 3.33 21.84
N ASN A 459 34.82 2.57 21.27
CA ASN A 459 34.51 1.57 20.26
C ASN A 459 33.64 0.43 20.82
N GLN A 460 33.88 0.00 22.06
CA GLN A 460 33.05 -1.02 22.72
C GLN A 460 31.60 -0.55 22.90
N ILE A 461 31.41 0.75 23.16
CA ILE A 461 30.08 1.36 23.25
C ILE A 461 29.40 1.37 21.87
N ILE A 462 30.16 1.65 20.80
CA ILE A 462 29.63 1.59 19.43
C ILE A 462 29.19 0.16 19.08
N GLU A 463 30.02 -0.84 19.35
CA GLU A 463 29.69 -2.25 19.09
C GLU A 463 28.45 -2.71 19.87
N LEU A 464 28.31 -2.26 21.12
CA LEU A 464 27.10 -2.45 21.90
C LEU A 464 25.88 -1.82 21.19
N CYS A 465 25.99 -0.58 20.72
CA CYS A 465 24.90 0.07 19.99
C CYS A 465 24.50 -0.72 18.73
N ARG A 466 25.48 -1.26 17.98
CA ARG A 466 25.22 -2.13 16.81
C ARG A 466 24.49 -3.40 17.21
N THR A 467 24.90 -4.03 18.30
CA THR A 467 24.25 -5.23 18.86
C THR A 467 22.78 -4.97 19.26
N LEU A 468 22.45 -3.73 19.58
CA LEU A 468 21.10 -3.30 19.98
C LEU A 468 20.25 -2.77 18.81
N GLY A 469 20.67 -2.98 17.56
CA GLY A 469 19.93 -2.58 16.37
C GLY A 469 20.06 -1.09 16.00
N ILE A 470 21.04 -0.37 16.58
CA ILE A 470 21.31 1.02 16.20
C ILE A 470 22.16 1.01 14.92
N ASN A 471 21.57 1.44 13.81
CA ASN A 471 22.18 1.45 12.47
C ASN A 471 22.67 2.85 12.05
N SER A 472 22.25 3.89 12.77
CA SER A 472 22.69 5.27 12.58
C SER A 472 24.23 5.40 12.52
N PRO A 473 24.78 6.27 11.65
CA PRO A 473 26.21 6.53 11.61
C PRO A 473 26.75 7.05 12.94
N MET A 474 27.84 6.47 13.44
CA MET A 474 28.42 6.82 14.74
C MET A 474 29.93 6.94 14.62
N GLN A 475 30.48 8.01 15.19
CA GLN A 475 31.92 8.30 15.19
C GLN A 475 32.50 8.07 16.60
N PRO A 476 33.73 7.52 16.72
CA PRO A 476 34.35 7.24 18.01
C PRO A 476 34.98 8.50 18.62
N VAL A 477 34.15 9.50 18.94
CA VAL A 477 34.58 10.77 19.53
C VAL A 477 34.50 10.77 21.06
N THR A 478 35.35 11.55 21.72
CA THR A 478 35.39 11.66 23.19
C THR A 478 34.07 12.12 23.80
N SER A 479 33.28 12.90 23.06
CA SER A 479 31.97 13.40 23.48
C SER A 479 30.83 12.39 23.26
N LEU A 480 31.07 11.24 22.64
CA LEU A 480 30.04 10.21 22.38
C LEU A 480 29.28 9.81 23.66
N PRO A 481 29.90 9.65 24.85
CA PRO A 481 29.18 9.33 26.08
C PRO A 481 28.10 10.35 26.50
N LEU A 482 28.13 11.56 25.93
CA LEU A 482 27.12 12.60 26.13
C LEU A 482 26.05 12.62 25.02
N GLY A 483 26.08 11.64 24.11
CA GLY A 483 25.18 11.52 22.98
C GLY A 483 25.58 12.39 21.81
N ALA A 484 26.87 12.54 21.50
CA ALA A 484 27.34 13.23 20.28
C ALA A 484 27.18 12.35 19.02
N VAL A 485 25.94 11.95 18.75
CA VAL A 485 25.51 11.11 17.63
C VAL A 485 24.04 11.43 17.32
N ASP A 486 23.60 11.29 16.07
CA ASP A 486 22.20 11.48 15.71
C ASP A 486 21.52 10.12 15.54
N LEU A 487 20.43 9.89 16.28
CA LEU A 487 19.68 8.62 16.33
C LEU A 487 18.19 8.88 16.07
N THR A 488 17.46 7.84 15.67
CA THR A 488 16.00 7.91 15.53
C THR A 488 15.28 7.50 16.83
N PRO A 489 14.05 7.98 17.06
CA PRO A 489 13.20 7.49 18.15
C PRO A 489 12.97 5.98 18.14
N MET A 490 12.86 5.36 16.96
CA MET A 490 12.73 3.91 16.83
C MET A 490 13.94 3.15 17.39
N GLU A 491 15.15 3.56 17.01
CA GLU A 491 16.39 2.95 17.51
C GLU A 491 16.51 3.09 19.04
N MET A 492 16.15 4.26 19.56
CA MET A 492 16.18 4.50 21.02
C MET A 492 15.15 3.64 21.77
N ALA A 493 13.93 3.53 21.26
CA ALA A 493 12.89 2.69 21.86
C ALA A 493 13.28 1.21 21.84
N GLY A 494 13.83 0.72 20.72
CA GLY A 494 14.22 -0.70 20.54
C GLY A 494 15.42 -1.08 21.40
N ALA A 495 16.43 -0.20 21.49
CA ALA A 495 17.55 -0.42 22.39
C ALA A 495 17.11 -0.45 23.87
N TYR A 496 16.25 0.48 24.29
CA TYR A 496 15.73 0.50 25.66
C TYR A 496 14.82 -0.68 25.97
N ALA A 497 14.11 -1.22 24.97
CA ALA A 497 13.33 -2.44 25.10
C ALA A 497 14.24 -3.63 25.49
N THR A 498 15.45 -3.67 24.95
CA THR A 498 16.44 -4.70 25.30
C THR A 498 16.95 -4.57 26.74
N PHE A 499 17.07 -3.35 27.28
CA PHE A 499 17.36 -3.17 28.71
C PHE A 499 16.18 -3.61 29.59
N ALA A 500 14.95 -3.30 29.16
CA ALA A 500 13.72 -3.68 29.87
C ALA A 500 13.54 -5.20 29.97
N SER A 501 14.01 -5.95 28.97
CA SER A 501 13.95 -7.41 28.90
C SER A 501 15.15 -8.12 29.53
N ASN A 502 16.01 -7.42 30.29
CA ASN A 502 17.26 -7.96 30.83
C ASN A 502 18.23 -8.54 29.77
N GLY A 503 18.20 -8.01 28.55
CA GLY A 503 19.19 -8.32 27.52
C GLY A 503 18.69 -9.15 26.35
N TRP A 504 17.41 -9.50 26.30
CA TRP A 504 16.80 -10.18 25.16
C TRP A 504 16.47 -9.18 24.04
N HIS A 505 16.91 -9.46 22.83
CA HIS A 505 16.79 -8.57 21.69
C HIS A 505 16.25 -9.29 20.46
N SER A 506 15.35 -8.60 19.76
CA SER A 506 14.97 -8.88 18.37
C SER A 506 15.00 -7.55 17.61
N GLU A 507 15.21 -7.60 16.30
CA GLU A 507 15.05 -6.42 15.46
C GLU A 507 13.59 -5.92 15.52
N PRO A 508 13.35 -4.62 15.80
CA PRO A 508 12.01 -4.07 15.76
C PRO A 508 11.37 -4.20 14.38
N THR A 509 10.10 -4.63 14.33
CA THR A 509 9.34 -4.80 13.09
C THR A 509 7.93 -4.27 13.23
N PHE A 510 7.35 -3.83 12.11
CA PHE A 510 5.94 -3.47 11.99
C PHE A 510 5.06 -4.64 11.53
N ILE A 511 5.67 -5.76 11.13
CA ILE A 511 4.98 -6.87 10.45
C ILE A 511 5.04 -8.10 11.37
N VAL A 512 3.88 -8.68 11.66
CA VAL A 512 3.78 -10.00 12.32
C VAL A 512 3.86 -11.09 11.25
N GLN A 513 3.01 -11.01 10.24
CA GLN A 513 2.88 -12.04 9.21
C GLN A 513 2.39 -11.43 7.89
N VAL A 514 2.78 -12.04 6.78
CA VAL A 514 2.25 -11.74 5.45
C VAL A 514 1.80 -13.04 4.81
N THR A 515 0.58 -13.06 4.27
CA THR A 515 0.12 -14.14 3.39
C THR A 515 -0.21 -13.59 2.01
N ASP A 516 -0.30 -14.47 1.00
CA ASP A 516 -0.94 -14.14 -0.28
C ASP A 516 -2.48 -14.21 -0.16
N SER A 517 -3.18 -13.94 -1.27
CA SER A 517 -4.64 -14.01 -1.36
C SER A 517 -5.20 -15.43 -1.19
N SER A 518 -4.39 -16.46 -1.44
CA SER A 518 -4.76 -17.87 -1.25
C SER A 518 -4.48 -18.39 0.19
N GLY A 519 -3.91 -17.55 1.05
CA GLY A 519 -3.59 -17.91 2.44
C GLY A 519 -2.23 -18.56 2.64
N ASN A 520 -1.36 -18.63 1.62
CA ASN A 520 0.00 -19.13 1.79
C ASN A 520 0.85 -18.09 2.53
N VAL A 521 1.60 -18.53 3.55
CA VAL A 521 2.47 -17.64 4.34
C VAL A 521 3.71 -17.26 3.54
N LEU A 522 3.88 -15.95 3.29
CA LEU A 522 5.02 -15.35 2.60
C LEU A 522 6.11 -14.88 3.58
N LEU A 523 5.71 -14.43 4.77
CA LEU A 523 6.61 -14.00 5.85
C LEU A 523 5.97 -14.29 7.20
N ASP A 524 6.77 -14.78 8.13
CA ASP A 524 6.40 -14.99 9.53
C ASP A 524 7.50 -14.42 10.43
N ASN A 525 7.19 -13.30 11.09
CA ASN A 525 8.03 -12.61 12.06
C ASN A 525 7.64 -12.98 13.50
N THR A 526 7.15 -14.20 13.73
CA THR A 526 6.97 -14.74 15.09
C THR A 526 8.24 -14.45 15.92
N PRO A 527 8.11 -13.76 17.08
CA PRO A 527 9.27 -13.26 17.81
C PRO A 527 10.25 -14.36 18.20
N ARG A 528 11.54 -14.16 17.91
CA ARG A 528 12.63 -15.04 18.37
C ARG A 528 13.75 -14.22 19.03
N PRO A 529 13.49 -13.59 20.20
CA PRO A 529 14.50 -12.81 20.89
C PRO A 529 15.73 -13.65 21.21
N GLN A 530 16.90 -13.04 21.11
CA GLN A 530 18.18 -13.61 21.48
C GLN A 530 18.76 -12.88 22.68
N LEU A 531 19.39 -13.60 23.59
CA LEU A 531 20.11 -12.97 24.69
C LEU A 531 21.42 -12.38 24.17
N VAL A 532 21.49 -11.05 24.09
CA VAL A 532 22.65 -10.33 23.53
C VAL A 532 23.39 -9.48 24.56
N LEU A 533 22.77 -9.20 25.71
CA LEU A 533 23.38 -8.46 26.82
C LEU A 533 23.56 -9.36 28.04
N ASP A 534 24.54 -9.00 28.89
CA ASP A 534 24.70 -9.57 30.21
C ASP A 534 23.49 -9.21 31.10
N PRO A 535 22.74 -10.20 31.62
CA PRO A 535 21.53 -9.93 32.39
C PRO A 535 21.75 -9.16 33.69
N TRP A 536 22.89 -9.39 34.37
CA TRP A 536 23.21 -8.68 35.61
C TRP A 536 23.50 -7.21 35.34
N ALA A 537 24.25 -6.90 34.29
CA ALA A 537 24.54 -5.53 33.88
C ALA A 537 23.27 -4.79 33.42
N ALA A 538 22.40 -5.46 32.65
CA ALA A 538 21.11 -4.91 32.24
C ALA A 538 20.20 -4.65 33.45
N ALA A 539 20.06 -5.60 34.36
CA ALA A 539 19.28 -5.42 35.59
C ALA A 539 19.86 -4.30 36.49
N SER A 540 21.19 -4.20 36.59
CA SER A 540 21.87 -3.15 37.35
C SER A 540 21.65 -1.77 36.75
N LEU A 541 21.68 -1.65 35.42
CA LEU A 541 21.31 -0.43 34.73
C LEU A 541 19.85 -0.06 35.01
N THR A 542 18.92 -1.00 34.85
CA THR A 542 17.48 -0.79 35.10
C THR A 542 17.23 -0.32 36.53
N ASP A 543 17.88 -0.91 37.52
CA ASP A 543 17.77 -0.50 38.93
C ASP A 543 18.25 0.95 39.16
N VAL A 544 19.33 1.38 38.51
CA VAL A 544 19.77 2.79 38.57
C VAL A 544 18.79 3.71 37.84
N LEU A 545 18.26 3.29 36.69
CA LEU A 545 17.31 4.08 35.90
C LEU A 545 15.94 4.24 36.57
N GLN A 546 15.53 3.31 37.44
CA GLN A 546 14.38 3.54 38.32
C GLN A 546 14.60 4.75 39.25
N GLY A 547 15.84 4.97 39.71
CA GLY A 547 16.22 6.13 40.50
C GLY A 547 16.06 7.47 39.76
N VAL A 548 16.26 7.49 38.43
CA VAL A 548 16.06 8.69 37.59
C VAL A 548 14.62 9.16 37.65
N ILE A 549 13.66 8.24 37.62
CA ILE A 549 12.23 8.55 37.74
C ILE A 549 11.84 8.81 39.20
N ALA A 550 12.36 8.04 40.16
CA ALA A 550 11.94 8.17 41.55
C ALA A 550 12.42 9.47 42.24
N ARG A 551 13.63 9.93 41.91
CA ARG A 551 14.30 11.04 42.63
C ARG A 551 15.27 11.87 41.78
N GLY A 552 15.43 11.52 40.50
CA GLY A 552 16.42 12.13 39.62
C GLY A 552 15.81 13.12 38.63
N THR A 553 16.38 13.18 37.43
CA THR A 553 15.98 14.14 36.40
C THR A 553 14.64 13.85 35.73
N GLY A 554 14.06 12.66 35.95
CA GLY A 554 12.86 12.16 35.24
C GLY A 554 11.61 12.06 36.10
N THR A 555 11.51 12.77 37.23
CA THR A 555 10.38 12.64 38.18
C THR A 555 9.00 12.89 37.59
N ALA A 556 8.90 13.75 36.57
CA ALA A 556 7.66 13.97 35.83
C ALA A 556 7.14 12.72 35.07
N ALA A 557 7.99 11.70 34.87
CA ALA A 557 7.62 10.42 34.27
C ALA A 557 7.07 9.40 35.28
N GLN A 558 6.84 9.77 36.54
CA GLN A 558 6.31 8.81 37.52
C GLN A 558 4.84 8.46 37.24
N ILE A 559 4.60 7.19 36.94
CA ILE A 559 3.29 6.65 36.51
C ILE A 559 2.58 5.78 37.56
N GLY A 560 3.14 5.67 38.77
CA GLY A 560 2.53 4.89 39.87
C GLY A 560 2.81 3.38 39.83
N ARG A 561 3.73 2.94 38.97
CA ARG A 561 4.24 1.55 38.88
C ARG A 561 5.76 1.54 38.69
N PRO A 562 6.45 0.40 38.90
CA PRO A 562 7.87 0.29 38.59
C PRO A 562 8.14 0.70 37.14
N ALA A 563 8.97 1.72 36.97
CA ALA A 563 9.34 2.28 35.68
C ALA A 563 10.79 2.76 35.75
N ALA A 564 11.49 2.63 34.64
CA ALA A 564 12.87 3.09 34.47
C ALA A 564 12.94 3.99 33.24
N GLY A 565 13.85 4.96 33.24
CA GLY A 565 13.99 5.83 32.07
C GLY A 565 15.06 6.87 32.22
N LYS A 566 15.29 7.62 31.14
CA LYS A 566 16.33 8.62 31.06
C LYS A 566 15.86 9.84 30.27
N THR A 567 16.11 11.02 30.84
CA THR A 567 16.00 12.29 30.13
C THR A 567 17.21 12.52 29.22
N GLY A 568 16.96 13.06 28.04
CA GLY A 568 17.96 13.61 27.13
C GLY A 568 17.73 15.09 26.90
N THR A 569 18.80 15.86 26.99
CA THR A 569 18.84 17.28 26.63
C THR A 569 20.18 17.51 25.95
N THR A 570 20.16 18.23 24.82
CA THR A 570 21.35 18.63 24.07
C THR A 570 21.89 19.96 24.61
N ASP A 571 23.21 20.15 24.60
CA ASP A 571 23.82 21.43 25.04
C ASP A 571 23.38 22.60 24.16
N SER A 572 23.13 22.34 22.86
CA SER A 572 22.59 23.31 21.92
C SER A 572 21.08 23.55 22.04
N GLN A 573 20.40 22.86 22.97
CA GLN A 573 18.96 22.98 23.22
C GLN A 573 18.11 22.75 21.97
N ARG A 574 18.55 21.89 21.06
CA ARG A 574 17.86 21.60 19.78
C ARG A 574 16.86 20.46 19.92
N ASP A 575 17.24 19.49 20.75
CA ASP A 575 16.48 18.26 20.96
C ASP A 575 16.32 17.98 22.46
N VAL A 576 15.11 17.57 22.84
CA VAL A 576 14.79 17.02 24.15
C VAL A 576 14.12 15.67 24.01
N TRP A 577 14.50 14.77 24.90
CA TRP A 577 14.10 13.37 24.87
C TRP A 577 13.65 12.90 26.23
N PHE A 578 12.74 11.95 26.22
CA PHE A 578 12.57 11.02 27.31
C PHE A 578 12.40 9.63 26.74
N VAL A 579 13.24 8.69 27.18
CA VAL A 579 13.14 7.29 26.79
C VAL A 579 13.00 6.49 28.08
N GLY A 580 11.91 5.76 28.21
CA GLY A 580 11.58 5.04 29.42
C GLY A 580 10.76 3.80 29.14
N TYR A 581 10.77 2.88 30.10
CA TYR A 581 10.16 1.58 29.94
C TYR A 581 9.60 1.02 31.26
N VAL A 582 8.69 0.08 31.09
CA VAL A 582 8.25 -0.94 32.05
C VAL A 582 8.58 -2.31 31.44
N PRO A 583 8.47 -3.45 32.17
CA PRO A 583 8.73 -4.76 31.59
C PRO A 583 7.93 -5.07 30.30
N GLN A 584 6.73 -4.50 30.19
CA GLN A 584 5.82 -4.73 29.05
C GLN A 584 5.92 -3.72 27.91
N LEU A 585 6.58 -2.56 28.10
CA LEU A 585 6.55 -1.50 27.09
C LEU A 585 7.73 -0.54 27.23
N SER A 586 8.43 -0.28 26.14
CA SER A 586 9.51 0.72 26.00
C SER A 586 9.08 1.82 25.05
N THR A 587 9.11 3.07 25.52
CA THR A 587 8.66 4.22 24.73
C THR A 587 9.72 5.30 24.68
N ALA A 588 10.02 5.78 23.47
CA ALA A 588 10.83 6.96 23.21
C ALA A 588 9.95 8.14 22.80
N VAL A 589 10.18 9.30 23.40
CA VAL A 589 9.57 10.58 23.00
C VAL A 589 10.69 11.56 22.65
N TRP A 590 10.58 12.18 21.48
CA TRP A 590 11.44 13.26 21.01
C TRP A 590 10.62 14.51 20.73
N ILE A 591 11.20 15.68 21.05
CA ILE A 591 10.66 17.00 20.72
C ILE A 591 11.81 17.88 20.22
N GLY A 592 11.59 18.61 19.14
CA GLY A 592 12.59 19.51 18.55
C GLY A 592 12.05 20.27 17.33
N ASN A 593 12.92 21.06 16.69
CA ASN A 593 12.59 21.82 15.48
C ASN A 593 13.11 21.16 14.20
N ASP A 594 12.29 21.10 13.14
CA ASP A 594 12.69 20.51 11.85
C ASP A 594 13.89 21.21 11.21
N ASN A 595 13.87 22.53 11.20
CA ASN A 595 14.95 23.39 10.69
C ASN A 595 16.22 23.37 11.58
N TYR A 596 16.24 22.48 12.57
CA TYR A 596 17.31 22.31 13.54
C TYR A 596 17.55 23.53 14.43
N THR A 597 16.73 24.58 14.42
CA THR A 597 16.98 25.76 15.27
C THR A 597 16.84 25.42 16.76
N PRO A 598 17.63 26.05 17.65
CA PRO A 598 17.48 25.86 19.08
C PRO A 598 16.05 26.14 19.55
N MET A 599 15.57 25.32 20.48
CA MET A 599 14.33 25.56 21.21
C MET A 599 14.51 26.72 22.20
N ARG A 600 13.40 27.17 22.78
CA ARG A 600 13.44 28.20 23.83
C ARG A 600 14.33 27.74 25.00
N ALA A 601 15.13 28.68 25.52
CA ALA A 601 16.02 28.43 26.64
C ALA A 601 15.29 27.81 27.85
N GLY A 602 15.90 26.79 28.44
CA GLY A 602 15.33 26.04 29.58
C GLY A 602 14.47 24.84 29.19
N ALA A 603 14.32 24.53 27.89
CA ALA A 603 13.69 23.28 27.45
C ALA A 603 14.50 22.06 27.91
N THR A 604 13.91 21.21 28.73
CA THR A 604 14.52 19.94 29.18
C THR A 604 13.61 18.76 28.89
N GLY A 605 14.21 17.57 28.72
CA GLY A 605 13.47 16.32 28.55
C GLY A 605 12.53 16.00 29.72
N GLY A 606 12.92 16.36 30.95
CA GLY A 606 12.09 16.15 32.14
C GLY A 606 10.85 17.04 32.19
N THR A 607 10.91 18.23 31.60
CA THR A 607 9.79 19.19 31.62
C THR A 607 8.81 18.95 30.47
N TYR A 608 9.30 18.54 29.29
CA TYR A 608 8.49 18.50 28.07
C TYR A 608 8.24 17.09 27.54
N ALA A 609 9.26 16.24 27.47
CA ALA A 609 9.12 14.88 26.92
C ALA A 609 8.59 13.87 27.96
N ALA A 610 9.04 13.95 29.21
CA ALA A 610 8.60 13.05 30.28
C ALA A 610 7.09 13.11 30.57
N PRO A 611 6.41 14.27 30.57
CA PRO A 611 4.96 14.32 30.71
C PRO A 611 4.20 13.66 29.54
N VAL A 612 4.69 13.79 28.31
CA VAL A 612 4.11 13.12 27.12
C VAL A 612 4.20 11.60 27.31
N TRP A 613 5.39 11.12 27.68
CA TRP A 613 5.64 9.72 27.96
C TRP A 613 4.72 9.21 29.07
N LYS A 614 4.60 9.95 30.18
CA LYS A 614 3.72 9.60 31.30
C LYS A 614 2.27 9.45 30.86
N GLU A 615 1.74 10.46 30.16
CA GLU A 615 0.34 10.48 29.74
C GLU A 615 0.01 9.30 28.80
N PHE A 616 0.90 9.02 27.83
CA PHE A 616 0.75 7.87 26.94
C PHE A 616 0.84 6.54 27.70
N MET A 617 1.88 6.34 28.51
CA MET A 617 2.11 5.07 29.22
C MET A 617 1.01 4.77 30.23
N GLN A 618 0.43 5.77 30.88
CA GLN A 618 -0.72 5.57 31.78
C GLN A 618 -1.97 5.07 31.04
N GLN A 619 -2.22 5.56 29.81
CA GLN A 619 -3.33 5.09 28.99
C GLN A 619 -3.04 3.70 28.42
N ALA A 620 -1.86 3.51 27.82
CA ALA A 620 -1.47 2.25 27.18
C ALA A 620 -1.40 1.07 28.16
N LEU A 621 -1.07 1.32 29.45
CA LEU A 621 -0.95 0.30 30.49
C LEU A 621 -2.15 0.23 31.44
N ALA A 622 -3.25 0.95 31.17
CA ALA A 622 -4.37 1.05 32.10
C ALA A 622 -4.99 -0.31 32.46
N ASN A 623 -4.96 -1.27 31.52
CA ASN A 623 -5.49 -2.62 31.69
C ASN A 623 -4.38 -3.69 31.80
N GLU A 624 -3.11 -3.28 31.92
CA GLU A 624 -1.97 -4.19 32.03
C GLU A 624 -1.57 -4.41 33.49
N PRO A 625 -1.33 -5.66 33.94
CA PRO A 625 -0.90 -5.93 35.30
C PRO A 625 0.38 -5.19 35.64
N VAL A 626 0.54 -4.79 36.90
CA VAL A 626 1.78 -4.18 37.37
C VAL A 626 2.85 -5.25 37.54
N GLU A 627 3.94 -5.13 36.78
CA GLU A 627 5.10 -6.03 36.87
C GLU A 627 6.31 -5.33 37.48
N ASN A 628 7.12 -6.10 38.19
CA ASN A 628 8.41 -5.64 38.73
C ASN A 628 9.54 -6.03 37.78
N PHE A 629 10.57 -5.20 37.73
CA PHE A 629 11.83 -5.61 37.09
C PHE A 629 12.52 -6.70 37.90
N ARG A 630 13.22 -7.60 37.21
CA ARG A 630 14.12 -8.56 37.84
C ARG A 630 15.27 -7.82 38.51
N ARG A 631 15.61 -8.24 39.72
CA ARG A 631 16.67 -7.61 40.53
C ARG A 631 18.05 -8.09 40.09
N PRO A 632 19.10 -7.26 40.20
CA PRO A 632 20.47 -7.69 39.90
C PRO A 632 20.91 -8.94 40.68
N SER A 633 20.42 -9.09 41.92
CA SER A 633 20.71 -10.26 42.77
C SER A 633 20.20 -11.60 42.24
N GLU A 634 19.35 -11.60 41.21
CA GLU A 634 18.87 -12.80 40.53
C GLU A 634 19.84 -13.33 39.46
N PHE A 635 20.91 -12.58 39.19
CA PHE A 635 21.87 -12.88 38.13
C PHE A 635 23.29 -12.94 38.69
N VAL A 636 24.16 -13.68 37.99
CA VAL A 636 25.58 -13.75 38.33
C VAL A 636 26.27 -12.49 37.79
N GLN A 637 27.02 -11.81 38.65
CA GLN A 637 27.85 -10.68 38.23
C GLN A 637 28.99 -11.20 37.33
N PRO A 638 29.21 -10.58 36.15
CA PRO A 638 30.24 -11.01 35.20
C PRO A 638 31.68 -10.80 35.68
#